data_AF-A0A7S0FEX9-F1
#
_entry.id   AF-A0A7S0FEX9-F1
#
_cell.length_a   1.000
_cell.length_b   1.000
_cell.length_c   1.000
_cell.angle_alpha   90.00
_cell.angle_beta   90.00
_cell.angle_gamma   90.00
#
_symmetry.space_group_name_H-M   'P 1'
#
loop_
_entity.id
_entity.type
_entity.pdbx_description
1 polymer ?
#
loop_
_entity_poly.entity_id
_entity_poly.type
_entity_poly.pdbx_seq_one_letter_code
_entity_poly.pdbx_strand_id
1 'polypeptide(L)'
;GVLDEGSAEFLGRVPDDIAKEIVSALGPEVRNPSAFVTRKVKAALQSEFPFKLTEVGLQQPQGSQDSPVVNVYHAGTRVPVPWHSKAQAMEALVQRGILDQRSADFLVKIPDRAAREIVASLGPDVRNPSAFVTRKLRELRVDFASSHRAETAMAAPMPCVEQFLVHRNGAPVSLPWVSKEQAVECLVSWGVLDEGSADFLLKAPEQEAKQIISSLGPDVRNPSAFVTRKLKELMMEGTISPDALTPTPVSVIPIHFNGAMLTLQWFSKEQALGDLVRSGVLDEGSADFLMKAPEQDAKDIVASLGPDVRNPSAFVTRKMKELRYGGQQPEHGKSLASLQTLVVHHNGVPMTLDWFSAEQAIGQLASRGVLDEGSAEFLGRVPDDIAKEIVSALGPEVRNPSAFVTRKVKAALQSEFPFKLTEVGLQQPQGSQDSPVVNVYHAGTRVPVPWHSKAQAMEALVQRGILDQRSADFLVKIPDRAAREIVASLGPDVRNPSAFVTRKLRELRVDFASSHRAETAMAAPMPCVEQFLVHRNGAPVSLPWVSKEQAVECLVSWGVLDEGSADFLLKAPEQEAKQIISSLGPDVRNPSAFVTRKLKELMMEGTISPDALTPTPVSVIPIHFNGAMLTLQWFSKEQALGDLVRSGVLDEGSADFLMKAPEQDAKDIVASLGPDVRNPSAFVTRKMKELRYGGQQPEHGKSLASLQTLVVHHNGVPMTLDWFSAEQAIGQLASRGVLDEGS
;
A
#
# COMPACT_ATOMS: atom_id res chain seq x y z
N GLY A 1 4.47 4.98 -39.35
CA GLY A 1 5.90 4.89 -39.72
C GLY A 1 6.70 5.97 -39.03
N VAL A 2 6.37 7.24 -39.28
CA VAL A 2 7.01 8.40 -38.62
C VAL A 2 6.52 8.58 -37.17
N LEU A 3 5.23 8.32 -36.92
CA LEU A 3 4.64 8.28 -35.59
C LEU A 3 4.27 6.83 -35.23
N ASP A 4 4.30 6.53 -33.93
CA ASP A 4 3.64 5.36 -33.37
C ASP A 4 2.11 5.53 -33.40
N GLU A 5 1.39 4.41 -33.29
CA GLU A 5 -0.07 4.35 -33.42
C GLU A 5 -0.80 5.23 -32.38
N GLY A 6 -0.29 5.28 -31.14
CA GLY A 6 -0.89 6.09 -30.09
C GLY A 6 -0.72 7.59 -30.34
N SER A 7 0.47 8.02 -30.77
CA SER A 7 0.72 9.42 -31.12
C SER A 7 -0.08 9.88 -32.34
N ALA A 8 -0.28 8.99 -33.32
CA ALA A 8 -1.11 9.26 -34.49
C ALA A 8 -2.60 9.37 -34.12
N GLU A 9 -3.09 8.49 -33.26
CA GLU A 9 -4.46 8.58 -32.71
C GLU A 9 -4.64 9.88 -31.91
N PHE A 10 -3.64 10.29 -31.13
CA PHE A 10 -3.67 11.53 -30.34
C PHE A 10 -3.74 12.78 -31.23
N LEU A 11 -2.97 12.81 -32.32
CA LEU A 11 -3.03 13.89 -33.31
C LEU A 11 -4.42 13.97 -33.99
N GLY A 12 -5.10 12.83 -34.18
CA GLY A 12 -6.47 12.80 -34.71
C GLY A 12 -7.55 13.36 -33.78
N ARG A 13 -7.20 13.74 -32.54
CA ARG A 13 -8.16 14.32 -31.56
C ARG A 13 -8.19 15.84 -31.57
N VAL A 14 -7.29 16.50 -32.29
CA VAL A 14 -7.28 17.96 -32.45
C VAL A 14 -7.84 18.36 -33.82
N PRO A 15 -8.42 19.57 -33.96
CA PRO A 15 -8.85 20.12 -35.25
C PRO A 15 -7.76 20.05 -36.33
N ASP A 16 -8.16 19.88 -37.59
CA ASP A 16 -7.27 19.65 -38.73
C ASP A 16 -6.24 20.77 -38.95
N ASP A 17 -6.58 22.01 -38.64
CA ASP A 17 -5.70 23.18 -38.71
C ASP A 17 -4.58 23.11 -37.66
N ILE A 18 -4.92 22.73 -36.43
CA ILE A 18 -3.94 22.49 -35.36
C ILE A 18 -3.07 21.27 -35.68
N ALA A 19 -3.68 20.19 -36.17
CA ALA A 19 -2.92 19.00 -36.58
C ALA A 19 -1.90 19.35 -37.68
N LYS A 20 -2.28 20.16 -38.66
CA LYS A 20 -1.38 20.65 -39.72
C LYS A 20 -0.26 21.52 -39.17
N GLU A 21 -0.52 22.40 -38.21
CA GLU A 21 0.52 23.21 -37.57
C GLU A 21 1.53 22.33 -36.84
N ILE A 22 1.05 21.37 -36.04
CA ILE A 22 1.89 20.45 -35.26
C ILE A 22 2.77 19.58 -36.17
N VAL A 23 2.20 19.08 -37.27
CA VAL A 23 2.95 18.28 -38.26
C VAL A 23 3.94 19.15 -39.03
N SER A 24 3.60 20.39 -39.36
CA SER A 24 4.51 21.32 -40.03
C SER A 24 5.70 21.72 -39.16
N ALA A 25 5.55 21.63 -37.84
CA ALA A 25 6.63 21.85 -36.87
C ALA A 25 7.56 20.62 -36.67
N LEU A 26 7.28 19.47 -37.30
CA LEU A 26 8.18 18.33 -37.32
C LEU A 26 9.33 18.56 -38.32
N GLY A 27 10.29 19.38 -37.91
CA GLY A 27 11.54 19.59 -38.64
C GLY A 27 12.49 18.39 -38.54
N PRO A 28 13.53 18.35 -39.39
CA PRO A 28 14.55 17.29 -39.39
C PRO A 28 15.34 17.18 -38.06
N GLU A 29 15.31 18.24 -37.25
CA GLU A 29 15.94 18.33 -35.93
C GLU A 29 15.21 17.49 -34.85
N VAL A 30 13.96 17.08 -35.09
CA VAL A 30 13.13 16.40 -34.08
C VAL A 30 13.48 14.92 -34.01
N ARG A 31 14.35 14.57 -33.04
CA ARG A 31 14.82 13.18 -32.81
C ARG A 31 13.72 12.18 -32.44
N ASN A 32 12.60 12.64 -31.86
CA ASN A 32 11.47 11.79 -31.50
C ASN A 32 10.13 12.45 -31.90
N PRO A 33 9.66 12.19 -33.14
CA PRO A 33 8.45 12.80 -33.68
C PRO A 33 7.19 12.50 -32.83
N SER A 34 7.06 11.28 -32.34
CA SER A 34 5.94 10.84 -31.49
C SER A 34 5.81 11.62 -30.19
N ALA A 35 6.91 11.78 -29.45
CA ALA A 35 6.92 12.52 -28.19
C ALA A 35 6.65 14.01 -28.42
N PHE A 36 7.18 14.57 -29.52
CA PHE A 36 6.93 15.96 -29.91
C PHE A 36 5.45 16.20 -30.22
N VAL A 37 4.85 15.37 -31.08
CA VAL A 37 3.43 15.46 -31.45
C VAL A 37 2.55 15.35 -30.21
N THR A 38 2.80 14.36 -29.36
CA THR A 38 2.01 14.17 -28.12
C THR A 38 2.09 15.39 -27.20
N ARG A 39 3.27 16.01 -27.06
CA ARG A 39 3.44 17.21 -26.23
C ARG A 39 2.72 18.42 -26.81
N LYS A 40 2.81 18.65 -28.12
CA LYS A 40 2.16 19.77 -28.79
C LYS A 40 0.64 19.63 -28.82
N VAL A 41 0.13 18.42 -29.03
CA VAL A 41 -1.32 18.13 -28.94
C VAL A 41 -1.83 18.39 -27.52
N LYS A 42 -1.11 17.95 -26.47
CA LYS A 42 -1.47 18.28 -25.08
C LYS A 42 -1.48 19.78 -24.81
N ALA A 43 -0.49 20.50 -25.30
CA ALA A 43 -0.42 21.95 -25.16
C ALA A 43 -1.58 22.65 -25.88
N ALA A 44 -1.91 22.22 -27.11
CA ALA A 44 -3.04 22.75 -27.87
C ALA A 44 -4.37 22.54 -27.14
N LEU A 45 -4.63 21.31 -26.68
CA LEU A 45 -5.83 20.96 -25.91
C LEU A 45 -5.92 21.70 -24.56
N GLN A 46 -4.77 22.05 -23.96
CA GLN A 46 -4.73 22.89 -22.75
C GLN A 46 -4.93 24.37 -23.07
N SER A 47 -4.46 24.85 -24.22
CA SER A 47 -4.55 26.24 -24.64
C SER A 47 -5.91 26.65 -25.20
N GLU A 48 -6.71 25.70 -25.70
CA GLU A 48 -8.10 25.94 -26.12
C GLU A 48 -9.11 25.91 -24.95
N PHE A 49 -8.65 25.56 -23.74
CA PHE A 49 -9.42 25.73 -22.50
C PHE A 49 -8.86 26.82 -21.56
N PRO A 50 -8.70 28.08 -21.98
CA PRO A 50 -8.57 29.17 -21.04
C PRO A 50 -9.97 29.64 -20.65
N PHE A 51 -10.28 29.62 -19.35
CA PHE A 51 -11.34 30.42 -18.76
C PHE A 51 -11.22 31.88 -19.26
N LYS A 52 -12.04 32.28 -20.23
CA LYS A 52 -12.33 33.69 -20.52
C LYS A 52 -13.69 34.04 -19.94
N LEU A 53 -13.66 34.62 -18.73
CA LEU A 53 -14.65 35.59 -18.30
C LEU A 53 -14.69 36.70 -19.36
N THR A 54 -15.73 36.69 -20.18
CA THR A 54 -16.13 37.88 -20.94
C THR A 54 -17.54 38.20 -20.48
N GLU A 55 -17.66 39.27 -19.70
CA GLU A 55 -18.92 39.95 -19.43
C GLU A 55 -19.56 40.33 -20.76
N VAL A 56 -20.62 39.62 -21.14
CA VAL A 56 -21.63 40.14 -22.06
C VAL A 56 -22.94 40.06 -21.32
N GLY A 57 -23.51 41.23 -21.06
CA GLY A 57 -24.71 41.41 -20.26
C GLY A 57 -25.87 40.54 -20.74
N LEU A 58 -26.36 39.70 -19.84
CA LEU A 58 -27.71 39.16 -19.90
C LEU A 58 -28.50 39.82 -18.78
N GLN A 59 -29.26 40.85 -19.16
CA GLN A 59 -30.47 41.22 -18.44
C GLN A 59 -31.33 39.96 -18.29
N GLN A 60 -31.64 39.60 -17.04
CA GLN A 60 -32.67 38.60 -16.76
C GLN A 60 -34.03 39.14 -17.22
N PRO A 61 -34.74 38.47 -18.13
CA PRO A 61 -36.18 38.63 -18.20
C PRO A 61 -36.78 37.80 -17.06
N GLN A 62 -37.41 38.48 -16.10
CA GLN A 62 -38.33 37.83 -15.18
C GLN A 62 -39.52 37.30 -16.00
N GLY A 63 -39.72 35.97 -16.03
CA GLY A 63 -40.97 35.40 -16.51
C GLY A 63 -40.90 34.05 -17.21
N SER A 64 -40.54 32.99 -16.47
CA SER A 64 -41.08 31.61 -16.59
C SER A 64 -40.18 30.68 -15.74
N GLN A 65 -40.66 30.25 -14.57
CA GLN A 65 -39.94 29.32 -13.69
C GLN A 65 -39.98 27.89 -14.23
N ASP A 66 -39.30 27.64 -15.35
CA ASP A 66 -39.00 26.28 -15.76
C ASP A 66 -37.83 25.77 -14.90
N SER A 67 -38.14 24.84 -14.00
CA SER A 67 -37.12 24.23 -13.14
C SER A 67 -36.09 23.49 -14.01
N PRO A 68 -34.78 23.69 -13.78
CA PRO A 68 -33.76 23.11 -14.65
C PRO A 68 -33.85 21.57 -14.63
N VAL A 69 -34.05 20.98 -15.81
CA VAL A 69 -34.07 19.52 -15.98
C VAL A 69 -32.68 19.04 -16.39
N VAL A 70 -32.07 18.17 -15.56
CA VAL A 70 -30.79 17.52 -15.86
C VAL A 70 -31.07 16.21 -16.59
N ASN A 71 -30.41 15.98 -17.71
CA ASN A 71 -30.59 14.77 -18.49
C ASN A 71 -29.51 13.75 -18.12
N VAL A 72 -29.94 12.58 -17.65
CA VAL A 72 -29.06 11.49 -17.21
C VAL A 72 -29.29 10.29 -18.10
N TYR A 73 -28.27 9.53 -18.45
CA TYR A 73 -28.43 8.29 -19.22
C TYR A 73 -28.29 7.06 -18.32
N HIS A 74 -29.27 6.15 -18.41
CA HIS A 74 -29.24 4.87 -17.69
C HIS A 74 -29.79 3.77 -18.59
N ALA A 75 -29.04 2.67 -18.73
CA ALA A 75 -29.36 1.56 -19.63
C ALA A 75 -29.69 2.03 -21.08
N GLY A 76 -28.93 3.00 -21.60
CA GLY A 76 -29.11 3.55 -22.95
C GLY A 76 -30.31 4.49 -23.11
N THR A 77 -31.12 4.71 -22.07
CA THR A 77 -32.29 5.60 -22.11
C THR A 77 -31.97 6.93 -21.45
N ARG A 78 -32.38 8.04 -22.09
CA ARG A 78 -32.31 9.38 -21.51
C ARG A 78 -33.43 9.55 -20.47
N VAL A 79 -33.04 9.79 -19.24
CA VAL A 79 -33.92 10.00 -18.10
C VAL A 79 -33.86 11.48 -17.67
N PRO A 80 -34.92 12.27 -17.88
CA PRO A 80 -34.97 13.65 -17.41
C PRO A 80 -35.18 13.68 -15.88
N VAL A 81 -34.28 14.35 -15.17
CA VAL A 81 -34.31 14.52 -13.71
C VAL A 81 -34.58 16.00 -13.40
N PRO A 82 -35.79 16.34 -12.91
CA PRO A 82 -36.09 17.72 -12.58
C PRO A 82 -35.34 18.14 -11.30
N TRP A 83 -34.58 19.24 -11.37
CA TRP A 83 -33.68 19.69 -10.31
C TRP A 83 -34.28 20.84 -9.49
N HIS A 84 -35.42 20.61 -8.83
CA HIS A 84 -36.02 21.59 -7.93
C HIS A 84 -35.20 21.79 -6.65
N SER A 85 -34.65 20.71 -6.12
CA SER A 85 -33.72 20.70 -4.99
C SER A 85 -32.77 19.52 -5.08
N LYS A 86 -31.57 19.67 -4.50
CA LYS A 86 -30.56 18.60 -4.46
C LYS A 86 -31.11 17.30 -3.88
N ALA A 87 -31.82 17.40 -2.75
CA ALA A 87 -32.36 16.24 -2.04
C ALA A 87 -33.40 15.49 -2.90
N GLN A 88 -34.34 16.22 -3.50
CA GLN A 88 -35.36 15.63 -4.36
C GLN A 88 -34.77 15.01 -5.64
N ALA A 89 -33.74 15.64 -6.22
CA ALA A 89 -33.05 15.08 -7.38
C ALA A 89 -32.31 13.77 -7.02
N MET A 90 -31.64 13.73 -5.86
CA MET A 90 -30.96 12.51 -5.39
C MET A 90 -31.96 11.39 -5.09
N GLU A 91 -33.08 11.72 -4.43
CA GLU A 91 -34.14 10.75 -4.14
C GLU A 91 -34.74 10.19 -5.44
N ALA A 92 -35.02 11.03 -6.43
CA ALA A 92 -35.53 10.59 -7.73
C ALA A 92 -34.54 9.67 -8.48
N LEU A 93 -33.23 9.92 -8.37
CA LEU A 93 -32.19 9.06 -8.95
C LEU A 93 -32.11 7.70 -8.26
N VAL A 94 -32.30 7.65 -6.93
CA VAL A 94 -32.33 6.41 -6.15
C VAL A 94 -33.60 5.62 -6.42
N GLN A 95 -34.76 6.27 -6.41
CA GLN A 95 -36.05 5.63 -6.70
C GLN A 95 -36.10 5.02 -8.11
N ARG A 96 -35.40 5.64 -9.08
CA ARG A 96 -35.28 5.12 -10.45
C ARG A 96 -34.18 4.06 -10.62
N GLY A 97 -33.48 3.70 -9.56
CA GLY A 97 -32.40 2.71 -9.58
C GLY A 97 -31.17 3.15 -10.38
N ILE A 98 -31.02 4.46 -10.65
CA ILE A 98 -29.86 5.00 -11.38
C ILE A 98 -28.67 5.09 -10.43
N LEU A 99 -28.90 5.55 -9.20
CA LEU A 99 -27.91 5.62 -8.13
C LEU A 99 -28.31 4.74 -6.95
N ASP A 100 -27.35 4.09 -6.31
CA ASP A 100 -27.51 3.51 -4.99
C ASP A 100 -27.59 4.61 -3.90
N GLN A 101 -28.16 4.25 -2.75
CA GLN A 101 -28.33 5.20 -1.63
C GLN A 101 -27.01 5.82 -1.20
N ARG A 102 -25.92 5.06 -1.22
CA ARG A 102 -24.61 5.51 -0.74
C ARG A 102 -24.02 6.61 -1.64
N SER A 103 -24.10 6.46 -2.95
CA SER A 103 -23.62 7.46 -3.91
C SER A 103 -24.48 8.72 -3.87
N ALA A 104 -25.80 8.58 -3.68
CA ALA A 104 -26.69 9.70 -3.40
C ALA A 104 -26.32 10.45 -2.11
N ASP A 105 -26.07 9.73 -1.00
CA ASP A 105 -25.65 10.34 0.27
C ASP A 105 -24.33 11.11 0.13
N PHE A 106 -23.42 10.66 -0.75
CA PHE A 106 -22.20 11.42 -1.03
C PHE A 106 -22.47 12.70 -1.83
N LEU A 107 -23.36 12.66 -2.82
CA LEU A 107 -23.75 13.83 -3.59
C LEU A 107 -24.49 14.87 -2.73
N VAL A 108 -25.25 14.43 -1.71
CA VAL A 108 -25.88 15.34 -0.73
C VAL A 108 -24.85 16.14 0.06
N LYS A 109 -23.64 15.61 0.28
CA LYS A 109 -22.58 16.25 1.08
C LYS A 109 -21.74 17.29 0.33
N ILE A 110 -21.83 17.34 -1.01
CA ILE A 110 -21.10 18.34 -1.81
C ILE A 110 -22.00 19.52 -2.22
N PRO A 111 -21.43 20.68 -2.62
CA PRO A 111 -22.22 21.82 -3.08
C PRO A 111 -23.18 21.46 -4.24
N ASP A 112 -24.37 22.09 -4.29
CA ASP A 112 -25.42 21.76 -5.27
C ASP A 112 -24.94 21.85 -6.72
N ARG A 113 -24.13 22.88 -7.03
CA ARG A 113 -23.54 23.06 -8.35
C ARG A 113 -22.68 21.86 -8.76
N ALA A 114 -21.78 21.42 -7.88
CA ALA A 114 -20.91 20.27 -8.14
C ALA A 114 -21.70 18.97 -8.26
N ALA A 115 -22.73 18.77 -7.42
CA ALA A 115 -23.62 17.62 -7.52
C ALA A 115 -24.34 17.59 -8.88
N ARG A 116 -24.83 18.75 -9.34
CA ARG A 116 -25.51 18.91 -10.63
C ARG A 116 -24.58 18.61 -11.80
N GLU A 117 -23.36 19.12 -11.78
CA GLU A 117 -22.34 18.88 -12.80
C GLU A 117 -21.96 17.39 -12.89
N ILE A 118 -21.74 16.72 -11.74
CA ILE A 118 -21.45 15.28 -11.72
C ILE A 118 -22.62 14.48 -12.30
N VAL A 119 -23.86 14.79 -11.91
CA VAL A 119 -25.04 14.10 -12.45
C VAL A 119 -25.24 14.38 -13.93
N ALA A 120 -24.99 15.61 -14.40
CA ALA A 120 -25.04 15.95 -15.82
C ALA A 120 -23.96 15.23 -16.64
N SER A 121 -22.84 14.85 -16.01
CA SER A 121 -21.76 14.09 -16.66
C SER A 121 -22.03 12.58 -16.79
N LEU A 122 -23.18 12.09 -16.32
CA LEU A 122 -23.64 10.73 -16.53
C LEU A 122 -24.12 10.53 -17.98
N GLY A 123 -23.15 10.44 -18.89
CA GLY A 123 -23.36 10.19 -20.31
C GLY A 123 -23.81 8.75 -20.63
N PRO A 124 -24.19 8.49 -21.89
CA PRO A 124 -24.69 7.17 -22.34
C PRO A 124 -23.70 6.03 -22.16
N ASP A 125 -22.39 6.31 -22.11
CA ASP A 125 -21.33 5.32 -21.95
C ASP A 125 -21.14 4.83 -20.50
N VAL A 126 -21.80 5.47 -19.54
CA VAL A 126 -21.64 5.16 -18.11
C VAL A 126 -22.47 3.93 -17.75
N ARG A 127 -21.82 2.75 -17.75
CA ARG A 127 -22.47 1.47 -17.42
C ARG A 127 -22.89 1.32 -15.94
N ASN A 128 -22.19 1.99 -15.03
CA ASN A 128 -22.49 1.96 -13.59
C ASN A 128 -22.43 3.39 -13.02
N PRO A 129 -23.59 4.07 -12.94
CA PRO A 129 -23.64 5.47 -12.51
C PRO A 129 -23.14 5.68 -11.07
N SER A 130 -23.44 4.80 -10.12
CA SER A 130 -22.97 4.92 -8.73
C SER A 130 -21.46 4.83 -8.59
N ALA A 131 -20.83 3.91 -9.33
CA ALA A 131 -19.38 3.78 -9.35
C ALA A 131 -18.73 5.02 -10.00
N PHE A 132 -19.33 5.54 -11.08
CA PHE A 132 -18.87 6.76 -11.73
C PHE A 132 -18.97 7.98 -10.81
N VAL A 133 -20.11 8.19 -10.15
CA VAL A 133 -20.32 9.26 -9.16
C VAL A 133 -19.27 9.17 -8.04
N THR A 134 -19.07 7.98 -7.48
CA THR A 134 -18.08 7.77 -6.40
C THR A 134 -16.65 8.06 -6.87
N ARG A 135 -16.32 7.70 -8.11
CA ARG A 135 -15.01 8.00 -8.72
C ARG A 135 -14.86 9.51 -8.94
N LYS A 136 -15.84 10.18 -9.53
CA LYS A 136 -15.83 11.63 -9.76
C LYS A 136 -15.73 12.43 -8.46
N LEU A 137 -16.42 11.98 -7.41
CA LEU A 137 -16.27 12.55 -6.07
C LEU A 137 -14.87 12.36 -5.48
N ARG A 138 -14.18 11.25 -5.80
CA ARG A 138 -12.80 11.04 -5.37
C ARG A 138 -11.84 11.95 -6.14
N GLU A 139 -12.04 12.10 -7.44
CA GLU A 139 -11.28 13.04 -8.29
C GLU A 139 -11.44 14.46 -7.75
N LEU A 140 -12.69 14.90 -7.52
CA LEU A 140 -12.96 16.19 -6.89
C LEU A 140 -12.35 16.31 -5.49
N ARG A 141 -12.29 15.24 -4.68
CA ARG A 141 -11.61 15.30 -3.37
C ARG A 141 -10.11 15.49 -3.48
N VAL A 142 -9.46 14.96 -4.51
CA VAL A 142 -8.05 15.22 -4.78
C VAL A 142 -7.87 16.69 -5.15
N ASP A 143 -8.75 17.22 -6.01
CA ASP A 143 -8.72 18.62 -6.41
C ASP A 143 -9.09 19.56 -5.25
N PHE A 144 -10.06 19.19 -4.40
CA PHE A 144 -10.42 19.91 -3.18
C PHE A 144 -9.33 19.81 -2.12
N ALA A 145 -8.57 18.72 -2.02
CA ALA A 145 -7.42 18.64 -1.12
C ALA A 145 -6.25 19.53 -1.60
N SER A 146 -6.12 19.71 -2.91
CA SER A 146 -5.16 20.62 -3.53
C SER A 146 -5.60 22.09 -3.47
N SER A 147 -6.91 22.37 -3.60
CA SER A 147 -7.49 23.73 -3.54
C SER A 147 -7.89 24.19 -2.13
N HIS A 148 -8.13 23.31 -1.16
CA HIS A 148 -8.41 23.73 0.24
C HIS A 148 -7.19 24.28 0.98
N ARG A 149 -5.99 24.27 0.37
CA ARG A 149 -4.86 25.11 0.83
C ARG A 149 -4.98 26.56 0.35
N ALA A 150 -5.89 26.89 -0.57
CA ALA A 150 -6.06 28.22 -1.16
C ALA A 150 -7.46 28.84 -0.99
N GLU A 151 -8.54 28.05 -0.85
CA GLU A 151 -9.93 28.58 -0.99
C GLU A 151 -10.84 28.50 0.25
N THR A 152 -10.35 27.99 1.38
CA THR A 152 -11.12 27.87 2.65
C THR A 152 -11.21 29.18 3.45
N ALA A 153 -11.44 30.32 2.78
CA ALA A 153 -11.48 31.64 3.43
C ALA A 153 -12.74 32.48 3.14
N MET A 154 -13.77 31.97 2.46
CA MET A 154 -14.81 32.85 1.89
C MET A 154 -16.28 32.56 2.25
N ALA A 155 -16.64 31.55 3.06
CA ALA A 155 -18.09 31.26 3.28
C ALA A 155 -18.53 30.67 4.63
N ALA A 156 -17.75 30.85 5.70
CA ALA A 156 -18.25 30.84 7.08
C ALA A 156 -18.02 32.25 7.63
N PRO A 157 -18.77 32.74 8.64
CA PRO A 157 -18.38 33.96 9.34
C PRO A 157 -16.97 33.73 9.89
N MET A 158 -15.98 34.27 9.18
CA MET A 158 -14.58 34.07 9.49
C MET A 158 -14.41 34.49 10.96
N PRO A 159 -13.78 33.66 11.82
CA PRO A 159 -13.30 34.19 13.07
C PRO A 159 -12.48 35.41 12.69
N CYS A 160 -12.85 36.59 13.20
CA CYS A 160 -12.19 37.84 12.86
C CYS A 160 -10.72 37.66 13.22
N VAL A 161 -9.89 37.33 12.23
CA VAL A 161 -8.46 37.08 12.45
C VAL A 161 -7.89 38.44 12.77
N GLU A 162 -7.46 38.60 14.02
CA GLU A 162 -6.86 39.83 14.50
C GLU A 162 -5.63 40.13 13.63
N GLN A 163 -5.59 41.29 12.99
CA GLN A 163 -4.49 41.70 12.13
C GLN A 163 -3.70 42.81 12.83
N PHE A 164 -2.38 42.63 12.88
CA PHE A 164 -1.45 43.62 13.45
C PHE A 164 -0.68 44.31 12.31
N LEU A 165 -0.57 45.63 12.37
CA LEU A 165 0.19 46.40 11.39
C LEU A 165 1.64 46.53 11.88
N VAL A 166 2.57 45.84 11.23
CA VAL A 166 4.00 45.83 11.59
C VAL A 166 4.82 46.49 10.48
N HIS A 167 5.85 47.27 10.81
CA HIS A 167 6.67 47.94 9.80
C HIS A 167 7.97 47.17 9.52
N ARG A 168 8.20 46.83 8.25
CA ARG A 168 9.43 46.21 7.76
C ARG A 168 10.15 47.18 6.84
N ASN A 169 11.36 47.60 7.20
CA ASN A 169 12.14 48.58 6.43
C ASN A 169 11.36 49.87 6.09
N GLY A 170 10.52 50.34 7.02
CA GLY A 170 9.67 51.52 6.86
C GLY A 170 8.35 51.29 6.11
N ALA A 171 8.13 50.11 5.52
CA ALA A 171 6.86 49.78 4.86
C ALA A 171 5.91 49.02 5.81
N PRO A 172 4.63 49.39 5.91
CA PRO A 172 3.65 48.66 6.71
C PRO A 172 3.29 47.31 6.07
N VAL A 173 3.26 46.26 6.88
CA VAL A 173 2.90 44.89 6.51
C VAL A 173 1.85 44.38 7.50
N SER A 174 0.76 43.79 6.99
CA SER A 174 -0.28 43.19 7.84
C SER A 174 0.13 41.79 8.29
N LEU A 175 0.19 41.57 9.59
CA LEU A 175 0.47 40.29 10.24
C LEU A 175 -0.84 39.64 10.73
N PRO A 176 -1.30 38.54 10.10
CA PRO A 176 -2.46 37.81 10.58
C PRO A 176 -2.11 37.01 11.84
N TRP A 177 -2.87 37.21 12.92
CA TRP A 177 -2.69 36.47 14.16
C TRP A 177 -3.61 35.26 14.23
N VAL A 178 -3.09 34.12 13.80
CA VAL A 178 -3.78 32.82 13.91
C VAL A 178 -3.35 32.12 15.20
N SER A 179 -2.05 32.13 15.50
CA SER A 179 -1.47 31.71 16.79
C SER A 179 -0.19 32.52 17.06
N LYS A 180 0.27 32.49 18.32
CA LYS A 180 1.52 33.16 18.72
C LYS A 180 2.71 32.62 17.94
N GLU A 181 2.80 31.30 17.78
CA GLU A 181 3.90 30.61 17.10
C GLU A 181 3.97 31.00 15.62
N GLN A 182 2.82 30.98 14.93
CA GLN A 182 2.75 31.36 13.52
C GLN A 182 3.08 32.85 13.32
N ALA A 183 2.60 33.73 14.21
CA ALA A 183 2.91 35.15 14.16
C ALA A 183 4.41 35.41 14.34
N VAL A 184 5.05 34.74 15.30
CA VAL A 184 6.50 34.82 15.55
C VAL A 184 7.29 34.28 14.35
N GLU A 185 6.91 33.13 13.81
CA GLU A 185 7.56 32.54 12.63
C GLU A 185 7.47 33.49 11.41
N CYS A 186 6.32 34.11 11.18
CA CYS A 186 6.16 35.11 10.12
C CYS A 186 7.13 36.28 10.33
N LEU A 187 7.21 36.81 11.55
CA LEU A 187 8.10 37.94 11.87
C LEU A 187 9.59 37.60 11.68
N VAL A 188 10.02 36.39 12.02
CA VAL A 188 11.39 35.90 11.77
C VAL A 188 11.63 35.72 10.27
N SER A 189 10.69 35.11 9.55
CA SER A 189 10.80 34.91 8.09
C SER A 189 10.86 36.23 7.32
N TRP A 190 10.22 37.28 7.84
CA TRP A 190 10.29 38.63 7.31
C TRP A 190 11.57 39.37 7.72
N GLY A 191 12.40 38.79 8.59
CA GLY A 191 13.57 39.47 9.15
C GLY A 191 13.21 40.71 9.97
N VAL A 192 11.99 40.76 10.52
CA VAL A 192 11.56 41.79 11.47
C VAL A 192 12.13 41.47 12.84
N LEU A 193 12.06 40.19 13.24
CA LEU A 193 12.68 39.68 14.47
C LEU A 193 13.84 38.74 14.13
N ASP A 194 14.83 38.69 15.02
CA ASP A 194 15.85 37.64 15.03
C ASP A 194 15.39 36.44 15.88
N GLU A 195 16.06 35.30 15.73
CA GLU A 195 15.69 34.06 16.45
C GLU A 195 15.74 34.24 17.97
N GLY A 196 16.69 35.01 18.49
CA GLY A 196 16.82 35.25 19.93
C GLY A 196 15.63 36.02 20.51
N SER A 197 15.21 37.11 19.85
CA SER A 197 14.03 37.90 20.26
C SER A 197 12.72 37.17 20.04
N ALA A 198 12.63 36.31 19.01
CA ALA A 198 11.52 35.41 18.79
C ALA A 198 11.31 34.44 19.96
N ASP A 199 12.39 33.85 20.49
CA ASP A 199 12.33 32.98 21.68
C ASP A 199 11.80 33.72 22.91
N PHE A 200 12.19 34.98 23.11
CA PHE A 200 11.64 35.80 24.21
C PHE A 200 10.14 36.04 24.03
N LEU A 201 9.69 36.28 22.79
CA LEU A 201 8.29 36.54 22.49
C LEU A 201 7.42 35.29 22.61
N LEU A 202 7.97 34.11 22.28
CA LEU A 202 7.30 32.81 22.50
C LEU A 202 7.10 32.49 23.98
N LYS A 203 8.01 32.95 24.85
CA LYS A 203 7.87 32.78 26.32
C LYS A 203 6.85 33.75 26.94
N ALA A 204 6.50 34.82 26.23
CA ALA A 204 5.51 35.77 26.71
C ALA A 204 4.10 35.14 26.73
N PRO A 205 3.25 35.50 27.70
CA PRO A 205 1.81 35.26 27.61
C PRO A 205 1.25 35.83 26.32
N GLU A 206 0.27 35.16 25.72
CA GLU A 206 -0.22 35.53 24.38
C GLU A 206 -0.73 36.99 24.31
N GLN A 207 -1.41 37.47 25.35
CA GLN A 207 -1.88 38.85 25.41
C GLN A 207 -0.73 39.88 25.43
N GLU A 208 0.34 39.59 26.15
CA GLU A 208 1.53 40.46 26.19
C GLU A 208 2.27 40.44 24.84
N ALA A 209 2.38 39.25 24.22
CA ALA A 209 2.97 39.13 22.89
C ALA A 209 2.19 39.96 21.85
N LYS A 210 0.85 39.94 21.90
CA LYS A 210 -0.01 40.77 21.05
C LYS A 210 0.21 42.26 21.31
N GLN A 211 0.26 42.69 22.58
CA GLN A 211 0.51 44.09 22.94
C GLN A 211 1.88 44.57 22.43
N ILE A 212 2.92 43.77 22.62
CA ILE A 212 4.28 44.09 22.15
C ILE A 212 4.32 44.20 20.62
N ILE A 213 3.69 43.24 19.91
CA ILE A 213 3.63 43.28 18.44
C ILE A 213 2.80 44.48 17.95
N SER A 214 1.70 44.82 18.63
CA SER A 214 0.89 46.00 18.30
C SER A 214 1.62 47.33 18.50
N SER A 215 2.68 47.33 19.32
CA SER A 215 3.52 48.51 19.57
C SER A 215 4.75 48.59 18.65
N LEU A 216 4.89 47.67 17.69
CA LEU A 216 5.88 47.74 16.60
C LEU A 216 5.47 48.76 15.52
N GLY A 217 5.46 50.03 15.91
CA GLY A 217 5.17 51.17 15.03
C GLY A 217 6.30 51.51 14.05
N PRO A 218 6.05 52.46 13.13
CA PRO A 218 7.03 52.90 12.12
C PRO A 218 8.31 53.50 12.72
N ASP A 219 8.24 54.02 13.95
CA ASP A 219 9.37 54.65 14.64
C ASP A 219 10.38 53.64 15.23
N VAL A 220 10.04 52.35 15.25
CA VAL A 220 10.89 51.31 15.81
C VAL A 220 11.97 50.91 14.80
N ARG A 221 13.16 51.49 14.95
CA ARG A 221 14.32 51.23 14.05
C ARG A 221 14.86 49.80 14.13
N ASN A 222 14.78 49.15 15.29
CA ASN A 222 15.24 47.79 15.51
C ASN A 222 14.17 47.02 16.31
N PRO A 223 13.29 46.27 15.61
CA PRO A 223 12.19 45.55 16.24
C PRO A 223 12.66 44.48 17.23
N SER A 224 13.69 43.70 16.91
CA SER A 224 14.25 42.69 17.82
C SER A 224 14.66 43.28 19.17
N ALA A 225 15.42 44.38 19.13
CA ALA A 225 15.87 45.06 20.35
C ALA A 225 14.70 45.67 21.14
N PHE A 226 13.68 46.18 20.45
CA PHE A 226 12.47 46.71 21.08
C PHE A 226 11.69 45.61 21.80
N VAL A 227 11.45 44.47 21.14
CA VAL A 227 10.75 43.31 21.72
C VAL A 227 11.48 42.81 22.96
N THR A 228 12.79 42.58 22.87
CA THR A 228 13.59 42.13 24.03
C THR A 228 13.57 43.14 25.17
N ARG A 229 13.65 44.45 24.87
CA ARG A 229 13.58 45.51 25.89
C ARG A 229 12.21 45.55 26.56
N LYS A 230 11.12 45.50 25.79
CA LYS A 230 9.76 45.53 26.32
C LYS A 230 9.44 44.34 27.19
N LEU A 231 9.87 43.14 26.78
CA LEU A 231 9.76 41.95 27.62
C LEU A 231 10.55 42.08 28.93
N LYS A 232 11.77 42.62 28.89
CA LYS A 232 12.53 42.89 30.12
C LYS A 232 11.87 43.95 31.01
N GLU A 233 11.27 44.98 30.43
CA GLU A 233 10.51 46.00 31.17
C GLU A 233 9.30 45.36 31.87
N LEU A 234 8.51 44.54 31.18
CA LEU A 234 7.37 43.81 31.76
C LEU A 234 7.78 42.82 32.86
N MET A 235 8.97 42.23 32.76
CA MET A 235 9.55 41.41 33.82
C MET A 235 9.95 42.26 35.05
N MET A 236 10.51 43.45 34.83
CA MET A 236 10.91 44.34 35.92
C MET A 236 9.72 44.98 36.63
N GLU A 237 8.65 45.25 35.89
CA GLU A 237 7.38 45.77 36.43
C GLU A 237 6.59 44.72 37.21
N GLY A 238 7.03 43.45 37.19
CA GLY A 238 6.40 42.34 37.90
C GLY A 238 5.09 41.86 37.26
N THR A 239 4.72 42.40 36.09
CA THR A 239 3.54 41.99 35.32
C THR A 239 3.72 40.57 34.77
N ILE A 240 4.94 40.23 34.37
CA ILE A 240 5.35 38.86 34.06
C ILE A 240 6.21 38.38 35.22
N SER A 241 5.65 37.49 36.06
CA SER A 241 6.42 36.90 37.16
C SER A 241 7.71 36.26 36.60
N PRO A 242 8.89 36.46 37.23
CA PRO A 242 10.11 35.77 36.81
C PRO A 242 9.96 34.24 36.86
N ASP A 243 9.01 33.72 37.65
CA ASP A 243 8.59 32.31 37.67
C ASP A 243 7.73 31.88 36.47
N ALA A 244 7.20 32.80 35.67
CA ALA A 244 6.56 32.48 34.38
C ALA A 244 7.60 32.33 33.25
N LEU A 245 8.85 32.72 33.50
CA LEU A 245 9.98 32.61 32.58
C LEU A 245 10.99 31.54 32.98
N THR A 246 10.81 30.91 34.15
CA THR A 246 11.31 29.56 34.33
C THR A 246 10.53 28.69 33.35
N PRO A 247 11.20 27.90 32.49
CA PRO A 247 10.50 26.98 31.61
C PRO A 247 9.57 26.16 32.49
N THR A 248 8.27 26.13 32.17
CA THR A 248 7.30 25.19 32.75
C THR A 248 8.03 23.88 32.98
N PRO A 249 8.02 23.31 34.21
CA PRO A 249 8.94 22.26 34.61
C PRO A 249 8.96 21.22 33.50
N VAL A 250 10.05 21.22 32.74
CA VAL A 250 10.16 20.42 31.53
C VAL A 250 10.02 19.00 32.01
N SER A 251 8.94 18.33 31.63
CA SER A 251 8.71 16.95 32.01
C SER A 251 9.84 16.13 31.40
N VAL A 252 10.80 15.76 32.24
CA VAL A 252 11.90 14.87 31.87
C VAL A 252 11.38 13.44 32.02
N ILE A 253 11.26 12.73 30.90
CA ILE A 253 10.77 11.36 30.87
C ILE A 253 11.97 10.43 30.67
N PRO A 254 12.29 9.56 31.64
CA PRO A 254 13.32 8.54 31.45
C PRO A 254 12.78 7.44 30.53
N ILE A 255 13.47 7.18 29.42
CA ILE A 255 13.14 6.11 28.47
C ILE A 255 14.32 5.14 28.39
N HIS A 256 14.05 3.86 28.20
CA HIS A 256 15.11 2.86 28.02
C HIS A 256 15.11 2.37 26.57
N PHE A 257 16.29 2.40 25.93
CA PHE A 257 16.47 1.92 24.58
C PHE A 257 17.82 1.23 24.43
N ASN A 258 17.82 -0.01 23.90
CA ASN A 258 19.02 -0.84 23.74
C ASN A 258 19.88 -0.96 25.02
N GLY A 259 19.22 -1.03 26.19
CA GLY A 259 19.89 -1.14 27.49
C GLY A 259 20.46 0.16 28.05
N ALA A 260 20.36 1.29 27.33
CA ALA A 260 20.74 2.61 27.82
C ALA A 260 19.50 3.40 28.29
N MET A 261 19.63 4.14 29.39
CA MET A 261 18.62 5.11 29.84
C MET A 261 18.87 6.45 29.15
N LEU A 262 17.91 6.91 28.36
CA LEU A 262 17.89 8.23 27.74
C LEU A 262 16.91 9.13 28.53
N THR A 263 17.23 10.40 28.65
CA THR A 263 16.35 11.39 29.27
C THR A 263 15.72 12.26 28.18
N LEU A 264 14.42 12.08 27.95
CA LEU A 264 13.67 12.86 26.98
C LEU A 264 13.13 14.12 27.64
N GLN A 265 13.49 15.29 27.10
CA GLN A 265 12.93 16.56 27.53
C GLN A 265 11.65 16.85 26.73
N TRP A 266 10.49 16.78 27.39
CA TRP A 266 9.22 16.97 26.71
C TRP A 266 8.77 18.44 26.75
N PHE A 267 9.16 19.19 25.73
CA PHE A 267 8.74 20.58 25.53
C PHE A 267 7.40 20.69 24.80
N SER A 268 7.26 19.93 23.71
CA SER A 268 6.02 19.77 22.95
C SER A 268 5.95 18.34 22.42
N LYS A 269 4.74 17.89 22.06
CA LYS A 269 4.53 16.56 21.50
C LYS A 269 5.34 16.36 20.21
N GLU A 270 5.34 17.36 19.33
CA GLU A 270 6.02 17.34 18.03
C GLU A 270 7.53 17.23 18.18
N GLN A 271 8.12 18.03 19.08
CA GLN A 271 9.55 18.02 19.33
C GLN A 271 10.00 16.70 19.96
N ALA A 272 9.29 16.26 21.01
CA ALA A 272 9.63 15.04 21.73
C ALA A 272 9.55 13.79 20.83
N LEU A 273 8.50 13.67 20.02
CA LEU A 273 8.36 12.56 19.08
C LEU A 273 9.39 12.65 17.94
N GLY A 274 9.71 13.86 17.46
CA GLY A 274 10.80 14.08 16.50
C GLY A 274 12.16 13.65 17.03
N ASP A 275 12.47 13.95 18.29
CA ASP A 275 13.71 13.52 18.96
C ASP A 275 13.78 11.99 19.11
N LEU A 276 12.66 11.33 19.42
CA LEU A 276 12.57 9.87 19.49
C LEU A 276 12.78 9.19 18.13
N VAL A 277 12.26 9.77 17.04
CA VAL A 277 12.49 9.26 15.68
C VAL A 277 13.93 9.51 15.25
N ARG A 278 14.48 10.70 15.50
CA ARG A 278 15.88 11.03 15.16
C ARG A 278 16.89 10.15 15.91
N SER A 279 16.58 9.78 17.16
CA SER A 279 17.40 8.87 17.96
C SER A 279 17.20 7.38 17.62
N GLY A 280 16.27 7.07 16.71
CA GLY A 280 15.96 5.70 16.30
C GLY A 280 15.24 4.87 17.35
N VAL A 281 14.72 5.51 18.41
CA VAL A 281 13.90 4.84 19.44
C VAL A 281 12.55 4.44 18.85
N LEU A 282 11.94 5.34 18.08
CA LEU A 282 10.68 5.11 17.37
C LEU A 282 10.87 5.19 15.85
N ASP A 283 10.04 4.45 15.11
CA ASP A 283 9.91 4.64 13.67
C ASP A 283 8.86 5.73 13.35
N GLU A 284 8.85 6.21 12.10
CA GLU A 284 7.93 7.26 11.66
C GLU A 284 6.46 6.84 11.82
N GLY A 285 6.14 5.56 11.61
CA GLY A 285 4.77 5.05 11.72
C GLY A 285 4.22 5.08 13.15
N SER A 286 5.01 4.65 14.13
CA SER A 286 4.68 4.68 15.55
C SER A 286 4.62 6.12 16.10
N ALA A 287 5.52 6.99 15.65
CA ALA A 287 5.44 8.42 15.94
C ALA A 287 4.16 9.05 15.37
N ASP A 288 3.77 8.71 14.13
CA ASP A 288 2.52 9.16 13.52
C ASP A 288 1.27 8.70 14.30
N PHE A 289 1.32 7.53 14.94
CA PHE A 289 0.25 7.10 15.84
C PHE A 289 0.18 7.99 17.09
N LEU A 290 1.32 8.25 17.74
CA LEU A 290 1.39 9.13 18.92
C LEU A 290 1.01 10.58 18.60
N MET A 291 1.34 11.06 17.41
CA MET A 291 0.92 12.38 16.91
C MET A 291 -0.60 12.54 16.83
N LYS A 292 -1.34 11.43 16.64
CA LYS A 292 -2.82 11.42 16.61
C LYS A 292 -3.44 11.21 17.99
N ALA A 293 -2.66 10.82 19.00
CA ALA A 293 -3.14 10.71 20.38
C ALA A 293 -3.20 12.09 21.06
N PRO A 294 -4.09 12.24 22.07
CA PRO A 294 -3.99 13.29 23.06
C PRO A 294 -2.58 13.34 23.66
N GLU A 295 -2.09 14.54 23.96
CA GLU A 295 -0.70 14.70 24.43
C GLU A 295 -0.41 13.94 25.72
N GLN A 296 -1.37 13.88 26.64
CA GLN A 296 -1.21 13.14 27.89
C GLN A 296 -1.05 11.63 27.65
N ASP A 297 -1.88 11.05 26.79
CA ASP A 297 -1.77 9.62 26.43
C ASP A 297 -0.43 9.33 25.75
N ALA A 298 0.04 10.23 24.88
CA ALA A 298 1.34 10.09 24.24
C ALA A 298 2.49 10.15 25.26
N LYS A 299 2.42 11.08 26.22
CA LYS A 299 3.38 11.18 27.34
C LYS A 299 3.39 9.90 28.17
N ASP A 300 2.22 9.40 28.55
CA ASP A 300 2.09 8.21 29.41
C ASP A 300 2.61 6.95 28.70
N ILE A 301 2.33 6.79 27.40
CA ILE A 301 2.85 5.69 26.60
C ILE A 301 4.38 5.78 26.50
N VAL A 302 4.95 6.95 26.22
CA VAL A 302 6.40 7.12 26.13
C VAL A 302 7.06 6.91 27.50
N ALA A 303 6.46 7.38 28.58
CA ALA A 303 6.93 7.14 29.95
C ALA A 303 6.90 5.65 30.34
N SER A 304 6.04 4.86 29.70
CA SER A 304 5.99 3.40 29.90
C SER A 304 7.04 2.60 29.10
N LEU A 305 7.94 3.26 28.36
CA LEU A 305 9.10 2.64 27.70
C LEU A 305 10.20 2.26 28.72
N GLY A 306 9.91 1.22 29.49
CA GLY A 306 10.81 0.66 30.50
C GLY A 306 11.94 -0.21 29.91
N PRO A 307 12.89 -0.64 30.76
CA PRO A 307 14.07 -1.42 30.36
C PRO A 307 13.74 -2.76 29.67
N ASP A 308 12.55 -3.30 29.89
CA ASP A 308 12.12 -4.58 29.31
C ASP A 308 11.59 -4.44 27.87
N VAL A 309 11.41 -3.22 27.37
CA VAL A 309 10.86 -2.98 26.02
C VAL A 309 11.95 -3.14 24.96
N ARG A 310 12.00 -4.32 24.34
CA ARG A 310 12.98 -4.64 23.28
C ARG A 310 12.76 -3.89 21.96
N ASN A 311 11.51 -3.55 21.65
CA ASN A 311 11.13 -2.84 20.43
C ASN A 311 10.11 -1.75 20.77
N PRO A 312 10.55 -0.49 20.98
CA PRO A 312 9.67 0.60 21.38
C PRO A 312 8.57 0.91 20.34
N SER A 313 8.87 0.89 19.04
CA SER A 313 7.87 1.15 17.98
C SER A 313 6.71 0.15 18.01
N ALA A 314 7.01 -1.13 18.18
CA ALA A 314 6.00 -2.19 18.30
C ALA A 314 5.17 -2.04 19.59
N PHE A 315 5.83 -1.71 20.70
CA PHE A 315 5.17 -1.46 21.98
C PHE A 315 4.20 -0.27 21.91
N VAL A 316 4.65 0.87 21.35
CA VAL A 316 3.82 2.06 21.12
C VAL A 316 2.61 1.73 20.26
N THR A 317 2.81 1.03 19.15
CA THR A 317 1.72 0.64 18.25
C THR A 317 0.71 -0.26 18.95
N ARG A 318 1.16 -1.22 19.76
CA ARG A 318 0.30 -2.07 20.59
C ARG A 318 -0.48 -1.25 21.61
N LYS A 319 0.17 -0.35 22.35
CA LYS A 319 -0.49 0.50 23.36
C LYS A 319 -1.51 1.44 22.74
N MET A 320 -1.21 2.03 21.59
CA MET A 320 -2.16 2.85 20.84
C MET A 320 -3.34 2.04 20.32
N LYS A 321 -3.11 0.77 19.92
CA LYS A 321 -4.19 -0.16 19.58
C LYS A 321 -5.04 -0.43 20.82
N GLU A 322 -4.43 -0.77 21.96
CA GLU A 322 -5.11 -0.98 23.23
C GLU A 322 -5.99 0.24 23.62
N LEU A 323 -5.51 1.48 23.47
CA LEU A 323 -6.32 2.68 23.74
C LEU A 323 -7.51 2.83 22.77
N ARG A 324 -7.32 2.53 21.48
CA ARG A 324 -8.41 2.63 20.48
C ARG A 324 -9.48 1.56 20.65
N TYR A 325 -9.10 0.36 21.09
CA TYR A 325 -10.04 -0.75 21.33
C TYR A 325 -10.51 -0.81 22.80
N GLY A 326 -9.86 -0.06 23.71
CA GLY A 326 -10.04 -0.10 25.16
C GLY A 326 -11.15 0.76 25.75
N GLY A 327 -12.01 1.36 24.92
CA GLY A 327 -13.25 2.03 25.40
C GLY A 327 -14.28 1.09 26.04
N GLN A 328 -13.98 -0.20 26.13
CA GLN A 328 -14.73 -1.20 26.89
C GLN A 328 -13.81 -2.04 27.80
N GLN A 329 -13.05 -1.38 28.68
CA GLN A 329 -12.59 -2.03 29.91
C GLN A 329 -13.56 -1.75 31.06
N PRO A 330 -13.88 -2.76 31.90
CA PRO A 330 -14.67 -2.57 33.11
C PRO A 330 -13.81 -1.86 34.16
N GLU A 331 -14.38 -0.84 34.78
CA GLU A 331 -13.78 -0.19 35.94
C GLU A 331 -13.44 -1.22 37.03
N HIS A 332 -12.22 -1.12 37.57
CA HIS A 332 -11.68 -1.92 38.68
C HIS A 332 -12.37 -1.67 40.04
N GLY A 333 -13.68 -1.41 40.06
CA GLY A 333 -14.41 -0.99 41.26
C GLY A 333 -15.64 -1.81 41.64
N LYS A 334 -15.97 -2.93 40.96
CA LYS A 334 -17.15 -3.73 41.33
C LYS A 334 -16.92 -5.25 41.33
N SER A 335 -16.90 -5.78 42.56
CA SER A 335 -17.26 -7.12 43.02
C SER A 335 -16.59 -8.35 42.37
N LEU A 336 -15.68 -8.95 43.14
CA LEU A 336 -15.09 -10.30 42.99
C LEU A 336 -16.14 -11.42 43.13
N ALA A 337 -17.20 -11.38 42.33
CA ALA A 337 -18.16 -12.47 42.24
C ALA A 337 -17.81 -13.35 41.03
N SER A 338 -17.05 -14.42 41.32
CA SER A 338 -16.80 -15.60 40.46
C SER A 338 -15.90 -15.43 39.24
N LEU A 339 -14.60 -15.19 39.45
CA LEU A 339 -13.61 -15.64 38.47
C LEU A 339 -13.65 -17.17 38.42
N GLN A 340 -14.02 -17.72 37.27
CA GLN A 340 -14.03 -19.17 37.05
C GLN A 340 -12.64 -19.61 36.57
N THR A 341 -11.92 -20.31 37.44
CA THR A 341 -10.69 -21.02 37.12
C THR A 341 -11.01 -22.36 36.48
N LEU A 342 -10.42 -22.64 35.31
CA LEU A 342 -10.46 -23.95 34.66
C LEU A 342 -9.14 -24.68 34.88
N VAL A 343 -9.20 -26.00 35.08
CA VAL A 343 -8.01 -26.86 35.15
C VAL A 343 -7.92 -27.64 33.85
N VAL A 344 -6.91 -27.32 33.03
CA VAL A 344 -6.63 -28.00 31.76
C VAL A 344 -5.37 -28.85 31.90
N HIS A 345 -5.28 -29.99 31.23
CA HIS A 345 -4.10 -30.84 31.29
C HIS A 345 -3.32 -30.78 29.98
N HIS A 346 -2.01 -30.57 30.07
CA HIS A 346 -1.10 -30.61 28.93
C HIS A 346 0.07 -31.53 29.26
N ASN A 347 0.28 -32.57 28.46
CA ASN A 347 1.30 -33.60 28.70
C ASN A 347 1.24 -34.22 30.11
N GLY A 348 0.03 -34.42 30.63
CA GLY A 348 -0.21 -34.99 31.96
C GLY A 348 -0.02 -34.02 33.13
N VAL A 349 0.37 -32.76 32.88
CA VAL A 349 0.52 -31.74 33.93
C VAL A 349 -0.75 -30.87 34.00
N PRO A 350 -1.40 -30.74 35.16
CA PRO A 350 -2.52 -29.82 35.34
C PRO A 350 -2.03 -28.38 35.30
N MET A 351 -2.74 -27.54 34.57
CA MET A 351 -2.52 -26.10 34.43
C MET A 351 -3.82 -25.38 34.73
N THR A 352 -3.76 -24.38 35.61
CA THR A 352 -4.88 -23.49 35.89
C THR A 352 -4.95 -22.39 34.83
N LEU A 353 -6.15 -22.13 34.33
CA LEU A 353 -6.48 -21.13 33.34
C LEU A 353 -7.59 -20.24 33.89
N ASP A 354 -7.30 -18.95 34.10
CA ASP A 354 -8.30 -17.97 34.50
C ASP A 354 -9.14 -17.59 33.27
N TRP A 355 -10.44 -17.91 33.28
CA TRP A 355 -11.32 -17.66 32.14
C TRP A 355 -12.02 -16.31 32.27
N PHE A 356 -11.62 -15.33 31.46
CA PHE A 356 -12.35 -14.07 31.31
C PHE A 356 -13.06 -13.95 29.96
N SER A 357 -12.46 -14.49 28.90
CA SER A 357 -13.03 -14.61 27.55
C SER A 357 -12.32 -15.71 26.77
N ALA A 358 -12.97 -16.22 25.73
CA ALA A 358 -12.45 -17.21 24.81
C ALA A 358 -11.19 -16.70 24.12
N GLU A 359 -11.16 -15.46 23.64
CA GLU A 359 -9.96 -14.90 22.98
C GLU A 359 -8.74 -14.89 23.90
N GLN A 360 -8.90 -14.48 25.15
CA GLN A 360 -7.80 -14.49 26.12
C GLN A 360 -7.37 -15.93 26.45
N ALA A 361 -8.32 -16.82 26.70
CA ALA A 361 -8.04 -18.21 27.01
C ALA A 361 -7.33 -18.92 25.84
N ILE A 362 -7.80 -18.70 24.61
CA ILE A 362 -7.20 -19.20 23.37
C ILE A 362 -5.77 -18.67 23.23
N GLY A 363 -5.56 -17.37 23.42
CA GLY A 363 -4.23 -16.76 23.36
C GLY A 363 -3.25 -17.37 24.37
N GLN A 364 -3.70 -17.61 25.61
CA GLN A 364 -2.88 -18.25 26.65
C GLN A 364 -2.56 -19.72 26.34
N LEU A 365 -3.53 -20.47 25.81
CA LEU A 365 -3.35 -21.88 25.43
C LEU A 365 -2.39 -22.01 24.23
N ALA A 366 -2.51 -21.12 23.24
CA ALA A 366 -1.61 -21.07 22.08
C ALA A 366 -0.19 -20.64 22.48
N SER A 367 -0.05 -19.58 23.30
CA SER A 367 1.27 -19.10 23.74
C SER A 367 2.03 -20.11 24.60
N ARG A 368 1.30 -21.00 25.29
CA ARG A 368 1.89 -22.09 26.09
C ARG A 368 2.06 -23.40 25.31
N GLY A 369 1.75 -23.40 24.02
CA GLY A 369 1.89 -24.57 23.14
C GLY A 369 0.92 -25.71 23.46
N VAL A 370 -0.18 -25.43 24.19
CA VAL A 370 -1.23 -26.42 24.48
C VAL A 370 -2.08 -26.65 23.22
N LEU A 371 -2.35 -25.57 22.48
CA LEU A 371 -3.02 -25.61 21.17
C LEU A 371 -2.08 -25.06 20.11
N ASP A 372 -2.12 -25.67 18.92
CA ASP A 372 -1.53 -25.07 17.72
C ASP A 372 -2.39 -23.90 17.21
N GLU A 373 -1.79 -23.06 16.38
CA GLU A 373 -2.42 -21.84 15.86
C GLU A 373 -3.73 -22.13 15.10
N GLY A 374 -3.78 -23.25 14.35
CA GLY A 374 -4.98 -23.66 13.63
C GLY A 374 -6.13 -24.04 14.58
N SER A 375 -5.86 -24.86 15.59
CA SER A 375 -6.85 -25.31 16.57
C SER A 375 -7.34 -24.14 17.44
N ALA A 376 -6.43 -23.20 17.77
CA ALA A 376 -6.75 -21.95 18.45
C ALA A 376 -7.69 -21.07 17.60
N GLU A 377 -7.40 -20.90 16.30
CA GLU A 377 -8.27 -20.17 15.38
C GLU A 377 -9.64 -20.86 15.25
N PHE A 378 -9.69 -22.19 15.15
CA PHE A 378 -10.95 -22.95 15.11
C PHE A 378 -11.79 -22.75 16.37
N LEU A 379 -11.17 -22.76 17.55
CA LEU A 379 -11.85 -22.52 18.82
C LEU A 379 -12.40 -21.08 18.92
N GLY A 380 -11.76 -20.11 18.27
CA GLY A 380 -12.25 -18.74 18.19
C GLY A 380 -13.50 -18.55 17.32
N ARG A 381 -13.95 -19.58 16.59
CA ARG A 381 -15.15 -19.54 15.73
C ARG A 381 -16.43 -19.95 16.45
N VAL A 382 -16.35 -20.50 17.66
CA VAL A 382 -17.53 -20.89 18.45
C VAL A 382 -17.83 -19.85 19.55
N PRO A 383 -19.10 -19.72 19.99
CA PRO A 383 -19.48 -18.90 21.13
C PRO A 383 -18.66 -19.16 22.41
N ASP A 384 -18.51 -18.15 23.27
CA ASP A 384 -17.64 -18.17 24.47
C ASP A 384 -17.97 -19.33 25.42
N ASP A 385 -19.25 -19.60 25.63
CA ASP A 385 -19.77 -20.67 26.47
C ASP A 385 -19.41 -22.06 25.92
N ILE A 386 -19.52 -22.26 24.61
CA ILE A 386 -19.10 -23.49 23.94
C ILE A 386 -17.59 -23.64 23.98
N ALA A 387 -16.84 -22.56 23.70
CA ALA A 387 -15.38 -22.58 23.79
C ALA A 387 -14.93 -22.99 25.20
N LYS A 388 -15.60 -22.44 26.22
CA LYS A 388 -15.36 -22.75 27.62
C LYS A 388 -15.66 -24.20 27.96
N GLU A 389 -16.77 -24.75 27.49
CA GLU A 389 -17.10 -26.17 27.68
C GLU A 389 -16.05 -27.08 27.05
N ILE A 390 -15.63 -26.77 25.82
CA ILE A 390 -14.62 -27.55 25.09
C ILE A 390 -13.28 -27.52 25.81
N VAL A 391 -12.85 -26.35 26.30
CA VAL A 391 -11.59 -26.20 27.05
C VAL A 391 -11.69 -26.88 28.43
N SER A 392 -12.84 -26.80 29.10
CA SER A 392 -13.08 -27.50 30.37
C SER A 392 -13.03 -29.02 30.22
N ALA A 393 -13.27 -29.54 29.01
CA ALA A 393 -13.18 -30.95 28.68
C ALA A 393 -11.74 -31.43 28.37
N LEU A 394 -10.72 -30.55 28.42
CA LEU A 394 -9.31 -30.92 28.31
C LEU A 394 -8.78 -31.55 29.61
N GLY A 395 -9.29 -32.75 29.89
CA GLY A 395 -8.87 -33.57 31.02
C GLY A 395 -7.53 -34.30 30.79
N PRO A 396 -7.01 -34.99 31.82
CA PRO A 396 -5.74 -35.71 31.76
C PRO A 396 -5.68 -36.81 30.70
N GLU A 397 -6.85 -37.31 30.26
CA GLU A 397 -6.99 -38.35 29.24
C GLU A 397 -6.66 -37.84 27.81
N VAL A 398 -6.66 -36.52 27.60
CA VAL A 398 -6.47 -35.92 26.28
C VAL A 398 -4.98 -35.84 25.93
N ARG A 399 -4.51 -36.82 25.15
CA ARG A 399 -3.09 -36.88 24.70
C ARG A 399 -2.71 -35.78 23.70
N ASN A 400 -3.65 -35.30 22.91
CA ASN A 400 -3.43 -34.25 21.90
C ASN A 400 -4.56 -33.21 22.01
N PRO A 401 -4.34 -32.11 22.76
CA PRO A 401 -5.36 -31.08 22.97
C PRO A 401 -5.82 -30.40 21.68
N SER A 402 -4.92 -30.07 20.75
CA SER A 402 -5.26 -29.49 19.43
C SER A 402 -6.27 -30.32 18.65
N ALA A 403 -6.01 -31.62 18.51
CA ALA A 403 -6.88 -32.53 17.77
C ALA A 403 -8.25 -32.70 18.47
N PHE A 404 -8.25 -32.75 19.81
CA PHE A 404 -9.47 -32.84 20.60
C PHE A 404 -10.34 -31.59 20.44
N VAL A 405 -9.75 -30.40 20.60
CA VAL A 405 -10.44 -29.11 20.42
C VAL A 405 -11.00 -29.00 19.02
N THR A 406 -10.21 -29.27 17.98
CA THR A 406 -10.67 -29.23 16.58
C THR A 406 -11.85 -30.18 16.34
N ARG A 407 -11.83 -31.39 16.90
CA ARG A 407 -12.92 -32.36 16.76
C ARG A 407 -14.19 -31.90 17.47
N LYS A 408 -14.07 -31.36 18.68
CA LYS A 408 -15.19 -30.86 19.48
C LYS A 408 -15.82 -29.61 18.89
N VAL A 409 -15.00 -28.68 18.41
CA VAL A 409 -15.45 -27.49 17.68
C VAL A 409 -16.22 -27.90 16.41
N LYS A 410 -15.70 -28.85 15.62
CA LYS A 410 -16.42 -29.37 14.45
C LYS A 410 -17.76 -30.02 14.82
N ALA A 411 -17.80 -30.77 15.92
CA ALA A 411 -19.05 -31.37 16.41
C ALA A 411 -20.05 -30.31 16.87
N ALA A 412 -19.60 -29.28 17.60
CA ALA A 412 -20.44 -28.19 18.07
C ALA A 412 -21.04 -27.37 16.90
N LEU A 413 -20.21 -27.03 15.92
CA LEU A 413 -20.65 -26.35 14.70
C LEU A 413 -21.59 -27.20 13.84
N GLN A 414 -21.51 -28.53 13.94
CA GLN A 414 -22.46 -29.45 13.30
C GLN A 414 -23.76 -29.59 14.10
N SER A 415 -23.72 -29.50 15.44
CA SER A 415 -24.90 -29.65 16.30
C SER A 415 -25.75 -28.38 16.41
N GLU A 416 -25.18 -27.18 16.26
CA GLU A 416 -25.93 -25.92 16.29
C GLU A 416 -26.77 -25.66 15.02
N PHE A 417 -26.74 -26.57 14.04
CA PHE A 417 -27.70 -26.64 12.94
C PHE A 417 -28.68 -27.82 13.12
N PRO A 418 -29.73 -27.71 13.97
CA PRO A 418 -30.75 -28.75 14.04
C PRO A 418 -31.75 -28.57 12.89
N PHE A 419 -31.53 -29.28 11.78
CA PHE A 419 -32.68 -29.89 11.10
C PHE A 419 -33.25 -30.95 12.06
N LYS A 420 -34.38 -30.64 12.70
CA LYS A 420 -35.20 -31.66 13.37
C LYS A 420 -35.76 -32.62 12.30
N LEU A 421 -35.08 -33.74 12.10
CA LEU A 421 -35.70 -34.95 11.58
C LEU A 421 -36.14 -35.76 12.80
N THR A 422 -37.46 -35.79 13.02
CA THR A 422 -38.11 -36.71 13.94
C THR A 422 -37.73 -38.14 13.55
N GLU A 423 -37.07 -38.86 14.45
CA GLU A 423 -36.96 -40.32 14.39
C GLU A 423 -38.37 -40.92 14.52
N VAL A 424 -38.95 -41.29 13.39
CA VAL A 424 -39.86 -42.43 13.28
C VAL A 424 -39.33 -43.28 12.14
N GLY A 425 -39.08 -44.55 12.43
CA GLY A 425 -38.23 -45.44 11.65
C GLY A 425 -38.64 -45.66 10.19
N LEU A 426 -37.62 -45.98 9.39
CA LEU A 426 -37.72 -46.52 8.02
C LEU A 426 -36.55 -47.51 7.90
N GLN A 427 -36.75 -48.83 7.84
CA GLN A 427 -37.17 -49.53 6.61
C GLN A 427 -37.27 -48.61 5.39
N GLN A 428 -36.24 -48.68 4.55
CA GLN A 428 -36.21 -48.12 3.20
C GLN A 428 -37.50 -48.43 2.44
N PRO A 429 -38.01 -47.44 1.70
CA PRO A 429 -38.30 -47.72 0.31
C PRO A 429 -37.71 -46.67 -0.64
N GLN A 430 -37.28 -47.20 -1.78
CA GLN A 430 -36.84 -46.49 -2.96
C GLN A 430 -38.01 -45.70 -3.58
N GLY A 431 -37.70 -44.52 -4.13
CA GLY A 431 -38.44 -43.96 -5.27
C GLY A 431 -39.38 -42.79 -5.01
N SER A 432 -38.81 -41.59 -4.80
CA SER A 432 -39.42 -40.33 -5.28
C SER A 432 -38.32 -39.32 -5.59
N GLN A 433 -38.23 -38.91 -6.86
CA GLN A 433 -37.31 -37.87 -7.33
C GLN A 433 -37.81 -36.50 -6.86
N ASP A 434 -37.58 -36.16 -5.60
CA ASP A 434 -37.73 -34.78 -5.15
C ASP A 434 -36.57 -33.96 -5.71
N SER A 435 -36.91 -33.00 -6.59
CA SER A 435 -35.93 -32.08 -7.16
C SER A 435 -35.29 -31.24 -6.05
N PRO A 436 -33.95 -31.21 -5.93
CA PRO A 436 -33.29 -30.56 -4.80
C PRO A 436 -33.50 -29.04 -4.88
N VAL A 437 -34.25 -28.50 -3.92
CA VAL A 437 -34.40 -27.05 -3.74
C VAL A 437 -33.22 -26.53 -2.91
N VAL A 438 -32.45 -25.60 -3.47
CA VAL A 438 -31.37 -24.89 -2.77
C VAL A 438 -31.92 -23.63 -2.16
N ASN A 439 -31.65 -23.39 -0.87
CA ASN A 439 -32.13 -22.21 -0.18
C ASN A 439 -31.04 -21.13 -0.17
N VAL A 440 -31.36 -19.95 -0.68
CA VAL A 440 -30.45 -18.81 -0.79
C VAL A 440 -31.01 -17.65 0.02
N TYR A 441 -30.16 -16.90 0.74
CA TYR A 441 -30.61 -15.70 1.45
C TYR A 441 -30.28 -14.43 0.66
N HIS A 442 -31.29 -13.59 0.46
CA HIS A 442 -31.11 -12.29 -0.18
C HIS A 442 -31.99 -11.24 0.51
N ALA A 443 -31.40 -10.12 0.90
CA ALA A 443 -32.07 -9.04 1.65
C ALA A 443 -32.85 -9.56 2.88
N GLY A 444 -32.25 -10.49 3.64
CA GLY A 444 -32.86 -11.07 4.84
C GLY A 444 -33.98 -12.10 4.59
N THR A 445 -34.34 -12.36 3.33
CA THR A 445 -35.39 -13.32 2.97
C THR A 445 -34.78 -14.62 2.43
N ARG A 446 -35.30 -15.76 2.88
CA ARG A 446 -34.95 -17.08 2.34
C ARG A 446 -35.69 -17.31 1.03
N VAL A 447 -34.94 -17.45 -0.05
CA VAL A 447 -35.44 -17.65 -1.40
C VAL A 447 -35.16 -19.11 -1.82
N PRO A 448 -36.20 -19.95 -1.99
CA PRO A 448 -36.03 -21.30 -2.50
C PRO A 448 -35.75 -21.25 -4.01
N VAL A 449 -34.63 -21.85 -4.43
CA VAL A 449 -34.19 -21.94 -5.82
C VAL A 449 -34.26 -23.41 -6.24
N PRO A 450 -35.24 -23.78 -7.09
CA PRO A 450 -35.34 -25.16 -7.54
C PRO A 450 -34.20 -25.49 -8.52
N TRP A 451 -33.44 -26.54 -8.22
CA TRP A 451 -32.23 -26.89 -8.98
C TRP A 451 -32.48 -28.04 -9.98
N HIS A 452 -33.42 -27.84 -10.92
CA HIS A 452 -33.69 -28.84 -11.97
C HIS A 452 -32.55 -28.91 -13.00
N SER A 453 -31.96 -27.76 -13.33
CA SER A 453 -30.76 -27.66 -14.14
C SER A 453 -29.94 -26.45 -13.72
N LYS A 454 -28.60 -26.52 -13.90
CA LYS A 454 -27.68 -25.43 -13.59
C LYS A 454 -28.08 -24.12 -14.28
N ALA A 455 -28.41 -24.19 -15.58
CA ALA A 455 -28.77 -23.03 -16.37
C ALA A 455 -30.05 -22.36 -15.86
N GLN A 456 -31.09 -23.15 -15.57
CA GLN A 456 -32.36 -22.64 -15.06
C GLN A 456 -32.21 -22.05 -13.64
N ALA A 457 -31.38 -22.67 -12.79
CA ALA A 457 -31.10 -22.14 -11.46
C ALA A 457 -30.35 -20.78 -11.54
N MET A 458 -29.38 -20.65 -12.45
CA MET A 458 -28.65 -19.41 -12.65
C MET A 458 -29.55 -18.31 -13.21
N GLU A 459 -30.39 -18.64 -14.19
CA GLU A 459 -31.37 -17.72 -14.75
C GLU A 459 -32.38 -17.25 -13.68
N ALA A 460 -32.89 -18.14 -12.85
CA ALA A 460 -33.79 -17.79 -11.74
C ALA A 460 -33.13 -16.86 -10.71
N LEU A 461 -31.83 -17.04 -10.43
CA LEU A 461 -31.07 -16.17 -9.54
C LEU A 461 -30.85 -14.78 -10.13
N VAL A 462 -30.63 -14.68 -11.44
CA VAL A 462 -30.48 -13.40 -12.16
C VAL A 462 -31.82 -12.67 -12.27
N GLN A 463 -32.89 -13.37 -12.65
CA GLN A 463 -34.24 -12.81 -12.75
C GLN A 463 -34.74 -12.25 -11.40
N ARG A 464 -34.34 -12.87 -10.28
CA ARG A 464 -34.65 -12.41 -8.93
C ARG A 464 -33.71 -11.32 -8.40
N GLY A 465 -32.72 -10.88 -9.20
CA GLY A 465 -31.75 -9.85 -8.82
C GLY A 465 -30.75 -10.29 -7.73
N ILE A 466 -30.67 -11.59 -7.44
CA ILE A 466 -29.76 -12.13 -6.42
C ILE A 466 -28.33 -12.14 -6.95
N LEU A 467 -28.15 -12.60 -8.19
CA LEU A 467 -26.86 -12.57 -8.89
C LEU A 467 -26.93 -11.67 -10.12
N ASP A 468 -25.80 -11.06 -10.47
CA ASP A 468 -25.64 -10.41 -11.77
C ASP A 468 -25.34 -11.45 -12.87
N GLN A 469 -25.61 -11.07 -14.12
CA GLN A 469 -25.42 -11.95 -15.28
C GLN A 469 -23.98 -12.49 -15.36
N ARG A 470 -22.99 -11.68 -15.00
CA ARG A 470 -21.58 -12.06 -15.10
C ARG A 470 -21.21 -13.16 -14.10
N SER A 471 -21.70 -13.05 -12.87
CA SER A 471 -21.52 -14.02 -11.79
C SER A 471 -22.22 -15.33 -12.13
N ALA A 472 -23.42 -15.25 -12.70
CA ALA A 472 -24.14 -16.39 -13.22
C ALA A 472 -23.38 -17.09 -14.37
N ASP A 473 -22.87 -16.34 -15.35
CA ASP A 473 -22.06 -16.87 -16.45
C ASP A 473 -20.79 -17.58 -15.96
N PHE A 474 -20.20 -17.11 -14.85
CA PHE A 474 -19.08 -17.81 -14.21
C PHE A 474 -19.49 -19.13 -13.56
N LEU A 475 -20.63 -19.17 -12.87
CA LEU A 475 -21.17 -20.40 -12.29
C LEU A 475 -21.56 -21.43 -13.35
N VAL A 476 -22.02 -20.99 -14.53
CA VAL A 476 -22.31 -21.89 -15.66
C VAL A 476 -21.04 -22.61 -16.16
N LYS A 477 -19.86 -22.02 -16.01
CA LYS A 477 -18.57 -22.57 -16.49
C LYS A 477 -17.92 -23.60 -15.55
N ILE A 478 -18.38 -23.71 -14.30
CA ILE A 478 -17.83 -24.67 -13.32
C ILE A 478 -18.74 -25.91 -13.21
N PRO A 479 -18.26 -27.05 -12.66
CA PRO A 479 -19.08 -28.26 -12.46
C PRO A 479 -20.35 -27.99 -11.65
N ASP A 480 -21.47 -28.66 -11.96
CA ASP A 480 -22.79 -28.42 -11.32
C ASP A 480 -22.73 -28.54 -9.79
N ARG A 481 -22.01 -29.54 -9.29
CA ARG A 481 -21.81 -29.73 -7.86
C ARG A 481 -21.17 -28.51 -7.18
N ALA A 482 -20.11 -27.96 -7.78
CA ALA A 482 -19.41 -26.80 -7.24
C ALA A 482 -20.28 -25.53 -7.34
N ALA A 483 -21.00 -25.34 -8.45
CA ALA A 483 -21.95 -24.23 -8.58
C ALA A 483 -23.05 -24.31 -7.51
N ARG A 484 -23.58 -25.50 -7.26
CA ARG A 484 -24.61 -25.73 -6.24
C ARG A 484 -24.10 -25.42 -4.83
N GLU A 485 -22.89 -25.86 -4.51
CA GLU A 485 -22.27 -25.62 -3.20
C GLU A 485 -22.01 -24.12 -2.95
N ILE A 486 -21.47 -23.40 -3.95
CA ILE A 486 -21.26 -21.95 -3.85
C ILE A 486 -22.60 -21.24 -3.62
N VAL A 487 -23.65 -21.61 -4.36
CA VAL A 487 -24.97 -20.99 -4.18
C VAL A 487 -25.60 -21.37 -2.84
N ALA A 488 -25.45 -22.61 -2.37
CA ALA A 488 -25.90 -23.01 -1.05
C ALA A 488 -25.16 -22.28 0.09
N SER A 489 -23.93 -21.82 -0.15
CA SER A 489 -23.14 -21.04 0.81
C SER A 489 -23.51 -19.55 0.88
N LEU A 490 -24.49 -19.09 0.09
CA LEU A 490 -25.06 -17.75 0.19
C LEU A 490 -25.97 -17.63 1.43
N GLY A 491 -25.31 -17.51 2.59
CA GLY A 491 -25.96 -17.31 3.88
C GLY A 491 -26.52 -15.90 4.09
N PRO A 492 -27.27 -15.68 5.20
CA PRO A 492 -27.92 -14.41 5.51
C PRO A 492 -26.96 -13.23 5.64
N ASP A 493 -25.68 -13.48 5.96
CA ASP A 493 -24.67 -12.44 6.15
C ASP A 493 -24.07 -11.92 4.83
N VAL A 494 -24.39 -12.54 3.70
CA VAL A 494 -23.83 -12.17 2.40
C VAL A 494 -24.55 -10.94 1.83
N ARG A 495 -23.98 -9.76 2.07
CA ARG A 495 -24.54 -8.47 1.61
C ARG A 495 -24.54 -8.30 0.09
N ASN A 496 -23.60 -8.90 -0.62
CA ASN A 496 -23.50 -8.84 -2.09
C ASN A 496 -23.21 -10.24 -2.65
N PRO A 497 -24.26 -10.98 -3.06
CA PRO A 497 -24.11 -12.35 -3.53
C PRO A 497 -23.22 -12.49 -4.77
N SER A 498 -23.28 -11.57 -5.74
CA SER A 498 -22.42 -11.57 -6.93
C SER A 498 -20.94 -11.46 -6.60
N ALA A 499 -20.58 -10.55 -5.70
CA ALA A 499 -19.20 -10.37 -5.25
C ALA A 499 -18.70 -11.60 -4.48
N PHE A 500 -19.56 -12.18 -3.65
CA PHE A 500 -19.26 -13.41 -2.91
C PHE A 500 -19.01 -14.60 -3.86
N VAL A 501 -19.90 -14.81 -4.84
CA VAL A 501 -19.73 -15.85 -5.87
C VAL A 501 -18.41 -15.66 -6.62
N THR A 502 -18.11 -14.44 -7.05
CA THR A 502 -16.86 -14.15 -7.77
C THR A 502 -15.62 -14.42 -6.91
N ARG A 503 -15.67 -14.08 -5.61
CA ARG A 503 -14.59 -14.37 -4.66
C ARG A 503 -14.42 -15.87 -4.46
N LYS A 504 -15.51 -16.61 -4.19
CA LYS A 504 -15.48 -18.07 -4.02
C LYS A 504 -14.98 -18.79 -5.27
N LEU A 505 -15.34 -18.30 -6.45
CA LEU A 505 -14.83 -18.82 -7.71
C LEU A 505 -13.32 -18.59 -7.87
N ARG A 506 -12.78 -17.49 -7.33
CA ARG A 506 -11.33 -17.22 -7.31
C ARG A 506 -10.61 -18.12 -6.31
N GLU A 507 -11.18 -18.32 -5.12
CA GLU A 507 -10.66 -19.26 -4.11
C GLU A 507 -10.60 -20.67 -4.69
N LEU A 508 -11.70 -21.15 -5.29
CA LEU A 508 -11.72 -22.43 -6.01
C LEU A 508 -10.71 -22.46 -7.15
N ARG A 509 -10.45 -21.36 -7.88
CA ARG A 509 -9.41 -21.34 -8.91
C ARG A 509 -7.99 -21.48 -8.34
N VAL A 510 -7.73 -20.98 -7.14
CA VAL A 510 -6.45 -21.19 -6.45
C VAL A 510 -6.31 -22.64 -6.02
N ASP A 511 -7.40 -23.24 -5.52
CA ASP A 511 -7.43 -24.66 -5.13
C ASP A 511 -7.36 -25.59 -6.36
N PHE A 512 -8.05 -25.23 -7.45
CA PHE A 512 -7.96 -25.90 -8.74
C PHE A 512 -6.60 -25.66 -9.39
N ALA A 513 -5.95 -24.51 -9.27
CA ALA A 513 -4.58 -24.33 -9.77
C ALA A 513 -3.56 -25.16 -8.98
N SER A 514 -3.84 -25.39 -7.69
CA SER A 514 -3.03 -26.22 -6.80
C SER A 514 -3.27 -27.72 -7.03
N SER A 515 -4.51 -28.13 -7.34
CA SER A 515 -4.89 -29.53 -7.64
C SER A 515 -4.73 -29.92 -9.11
N HIS A 516 -4.86 -29.00 -10.07
CA HIS A 516 -4.62 -29.26 -11.50
C HIS A 516 -3.13 -29.39 -11.86
N ARG A 517 -2.21 -29.16 -10.91
CA ARG A 517 -0.82 -29.64 -11.04
C ARG A 517 -0.71 -31.15 -10.74
N ALA A 518 -1.73 -31.80 -10.17
CA ALA A 518 -1.76 -33.23 -9.84
C ALA A 518 -2.73 -34.07 -10.70
N GLU A 519 -3.83 -33.52 -11.25
CA GLU A 519 -4.87 -34.34 -11.91
C GLU A 519 -5.14 -34.08 -13.41
N THR A 520 -4.53 -33.06 -14.04
CA THR A 520 -4.79 -32.72 -15.48
C THR A 520 -3.86 -33.42 -16.48
N ALA A 521 -3.55 -34.69 -16.26
CA ALA A 521 -2.68 -35.48 -17.16
C ALA A 521 -3.45 -36.52 -18.01
N MET A 522 -4.78 -36.39 -18.16
CA MET A 522 -5.59 -37.51 -18.71
C MET A 522 -6.55 -37.20 -19.88
N ALA A 523 -6.73 -35.97 -20.39
CA ALA A 523 -7.76 -35.75 -21.44
C ALA A 523 -7.57 -34.62 -22.49
N ALA A 524 -6.37 -34.06 -22.65
CA ALA A 524 -6.02 -33.25 -23.83
C ALA A 524 -4.66 -33.71 -24.37
N PRO A 525 -4.38 -33.64 -25.68
CA PRO A 525 -3.13 -34.14 -26.23
C PRO A 525 -1.98 -33.35 -25.60
N MET A 526 -1.27 -33.99 -24.68
CA MET A 526 -0.13 -33.41 -23.97
C MET A 526 0.89 -32.93 -25.00
N PRO A 527 1.57 -31.78 -24.79
CA PRO A 527 2.82 -31.54 -25.48
C PRO A 527 3.68 -32.78 -25.22
N CYS A 528 4.15 -33.46 -26.26
CA CYS A 528 5.02 -34.62 -26.12
C CYS A 528 6.21 -34.21 -25.26
N VAL A 529 6.16 -34.53 -23.96
CA VAL A 529 7.30 -34.37 -23.05
C VAL A 529 8.32 -35.36 -23.55
N GLU A 530 9.45 -34.84 -24.02
CA GLU A 530 10.58 -35.65 -24.48
C GLU A 530 11.01 -36.55 -23.32
N GLN A 531 11.03 -37.86 -23.54
CA GLN A 531 11.40 -38.86 -22.54
C GLN A 531 12.71 -39.52 -22.96
N PHE A 532 13.66 -39.57 -22.04
CA PHE A 532 14.94 -40.26 -22.23
C PHE A 532 14.93 -41.59 -21.49
N LEU A 533 15.42 -42.65 -22.12
CA LEU A 533 15.55 -43.96 -21.48
C LEU A 533 16.94 -44.09 -20.86
N VAL A 534 17.00 -44.12 -19.52
CA VAL A 534 18.24 -44.16 -18.76
C VAL A 534 18.31 -45.44 -17.94
N HIS A 535 19.49 -46.06 -17.79
CA HIS A 535 19.60 -47.32 -17.04
C HIS A 535 20.10 -47.09 -15.61
N ARG A 536 19.30 -47.52 -14.63
CA ARG A 536 19.65 -47.51 -13.20
C ARG A 536 19.84 -48.94 -12.73
N ASN A 537 21.05 -49.28 -12.28
CA ASN A 537 21.39 -50.64 -11.84
C ASN A 537 21.01 -51.73 -12.86
N GLY A 538 21.17 -51.44 -14.15
CA GLY A 538 20.83 -52.35 -15.26
C GLY A 538 19.35 -52.37 -15.66
N ALA A 539 18.47 -51.68 -14.95
CA ALA A 539 17.04 -51.56 -15.31
C ALA A 539 16.77 -50.24 -16.04
N PRO A 540 16.00 -50.25 -17.15
CA PRO A 540 15.62 -49.02 -17.86
C PRO A 540 14.58 -48.22 -17.06
N VAL A 541 14.79 -46.90 -16.98
CA VAL A 541 13.94 -45.93 -16.29
C VAL A 541 13.69 -44.77 -17.26
N SER A 542 12.43 -44.35 -17.38
CA SER A 542 12.06 -43.20 -18.22
C SER A 542 12.28 -41.90 -17.45
N LEU A 543 13.10 -41.01 -18.02
CA LEU A 543 13.38 -39.67 -17.49
C LEU A 543 12.60 -38.62 -18.30
N PRO A 544 11.58 -37.98 -17.72
CA PRO A 544 10.86 -36.90 -18.39
C PRO A 544 11.73 -35.64 -18.44
N TRP A 545 11.88 -35.05 -19.62
CA TRP A 545 12.59 -33.78 -19.78
C TRP A 545 11.64 -32.59 -19.68
N VAL A 546 11.57 -32.01 -18.48
CA VAL A 546 10.81 -30.78 -18.23
C VAL A 546 11.74 -29.56 -18.26
N SER A 547 12.92 -29.66 -17.63
CA SER A 547 14.04 -28.73 -17.76
C SER A 547 15.35 -29.48 -17.52
N LYS A 548 16.48 -28.85 -17.88
CA LYS A 548 17.83 -29.41 -17.64
C LYS A 548 18.07 -29.66 -16.15
N GLU A 549 17.68 -28.73 -15.29
CA GLU A 549 17.88 -28.78 -13.84
C GLU A 549 17.09 -29.93 -13.22
N GLN A 550 15.82 -30.07 -13.59
CA GLN A 550 14.96 -31.14 -13.08
C GLN A 550 15.44 -32.52 -13.56
N ALA A 551 15.88 -32.63 -14.81
CA ALA A 551 16.42 -33.88 -15.35
C ALA A 551 17.70 -34.31 -14.62
N VAL A 552 18.61 -33.36 -14.36
CA VAL A 552 19.85 -33.60 -13.61
C VAL A 552 19.56 -33.99 -12.16
N GLU A 553 18.66 -33.28 -11.48
CA GLU A 553 18.25 -33.59 -10.11
C GLU A 553 17.63 -35.00 -9.99
N CYS A 554 16.81 -35.40 -10.96
CA CYS A 554 16.29 -36.77 -11.04
C CYS A 554 17.43 -37.79 -11.17
N LEU A 555 18.42 -37.54 -12.02
CA LEU A 555 19.56 -38.44 -12.21
C LEU A 555 20.44 -38.57 -10.96
N VAL A 556 20.65 -37.48 -10.21
CA VAL A 556 21.37 -37.49 -8.94
C VAL A 556 20.57 -38.24 -7.86
N SER A 557 19.27 -37.94 -7.72
CA SER A 557 18.42 -38.63 -6.73
C SER A 557 18.25 -40.13 -7.01
N TRP A 558 18.38 -40.55 -8.27
CA TRP A 558 18.41 -41.97 -8.65
C TRP A 558 19.77 -42.63 -8.40
N GLY A 559 20.81 -41.85 -8.07
CA GLY A 559 22.18 -42.33 -7.95
C GLY A 559 22.78 -42.76 -9.29
N VAL A 560 22.26 -42.24 -10.40
CA VAL A 560 22.81 -42.46 -11.74
C VAL A 560 24.02 -41.56 -11.94
N LEU A 561 23.94 -40.29 -11.50
CA LEU A 561 25.04 -39.32 -11.50
C LEU A 561 25.45 -38.99 -10.06
N ASP A 562 26.73 -38.67 -9.89
CA ASP A 562 27.24 -38.01 -8.69
C ASP A 562 27.11 -36.49 -8.81
N GLU A 563 27.24 -35.77 -7.69
CA GLU A 563 27.12 -34.31 -7.65
C GLU A 563 28.13 -33.60 -8.58
N GLY A 564 29.35 -34.14 -8.68
CA GLY A 564 30.40 -33.55 -9.53
C GLY A 564 30.04 -33.61 -11.02
N SER A 565 29.59 -34.77 -11.52
CA SER A 565 29.16 -34.94 -12.90
C SER A 565 27.84 -34.20 -13.22
N ALA A 566 26.96 -34.07 -12.23
CA ALA A 566 25.75 -33.25 -12.32
C ALA A 566 26.08 -31.76 -12.55
N ASP A 567 27.05 -31.20 -11.81
CA ASP A 567 27.51 -29.82 -12.00
C ASP A 567 28.07 -29.58 -13.41
N PHE A 568 28.83 -30.55 -13.94
CA PHE A 568 29.32 -30.47 -15.32
C PHE A 568 28.18 -30.45 -16.33
N LEU A 569 27.14 -31.27 -16.12
CA LEU A 569 25.99 -31.34 -17.02
C LEU A 569 25.11 -30.08 -16.94
N LEU A 570 24.99 -29.46 -15.77
CA LEU A 570 24.28 -28.17 -15.58
C LEU A 570 24.99 -27.02 -16.30
N LYS A 571 26.31 -27.07 -16.45
CA LYS A 571 27.08 -26.07 -17.20
C LYS A 571 27.01 -26.26 -18.72
N ALA A 572 26.66 -27.46 -19.20
CA ALA A 572 26.51 -27.71 -20.62
C ALA A 572 25.29 -26.97 -21.21
N PRO A 573 25.35 -26.52 -22.48
CA PRO A 573 24.18 -26.06 -23.22
C PRO A 573 23.09 -27.14 -23.22
N GLU A 574 21.82 -26.73 -23.15
CA GLU A 574 20.70 -27.67 -22.96
C GLU A 574 20.66 -28.78 -24.01
N GLN A 575 20.97 -28.46 -25.27
CA GLN A 575 21.00 -29.43 -26.37
C GLN A 575 22.08 -30.50 -26.18
N GLU A 576 23.25 -30.12 -25.68
CA GLU A 576 24.33 -31.08 -25.43
C GLU A 576 24.05 -31.92 -24.18
N ALA A 577 23.47 -31.32 -23.13
CA ALA A 577 23.00 -32.07 -21.97
C ALA A 577 21.96 -33.14 -22.37
N LYS A 578 21.02 -32.80 -23.27
CA LYS A 578 20.07 -33.77 -23.85
C LYS A 578 20.78 -34.88 -24.62
N GLN A 579 21.72 -34.55 -25.49
CA GLN A 579 22.47 -35.54 -26.27
C GLN A 579 23.26 -36.49 -25.35
N ILE A 580 23.96 -35.96 -24.35
CA ILE A 580 24.72 -36.75 -23.39
C ILE A 580 23.77 -37.68 -22.61
N ILE A 581 22.66 -37.16 -22.08
CA ILE A 581 21.68 -37.97 -21.35
C ILE A 581 21.05 -39.05 -22.26
N SER A 582 20.75 -38.73 -23.51
CA SER A 582 20.22 -39.70 -24.48
C SER A 582 21.20 -40.84 -24.80
N SER A 583 22.50 -40.60 -24.60
CA SER A 583 23.56 -41.58 -24.81
C SER A 583 23.88 -42.45 -23.59
N LEU A 584 23.19 -42.26 -22.46
CA LEU A 584 23.28 -43.10 -21.26
C LEU A 584 22.54 -44.45 -21.42
N GLY A 585 23.01 -45.24 -22.40
CA GLY A 585 22.49 -46.56 -22.72
C GLY A 585 22.85 -47.65 -21.69
N PRO A 586 22.35 -48.88 -21.88
CA PRO A 586 22.57 -50.01 -20.97
C PRO A 586 24.04 -50.41 -20.83
N ASP A 587 24.87 -50.09 -21.82
CA ASP A 587 26.30 -50.45 -21.83
C ASP A 587 27.16 -49.51 -20.96
N VAL A 588 26.61 -48.40 -20.48
CA VAL A 588 27.32 -47.42 -19.66
C VAL A 588 27.40 -47.89 -18.21
N ARG A 589 28.51 -48.54 -17.84
CA ARG A 589 28.74 -49.07 -16.49
C ARG A 589 28.93 -48.00 -15.40
N ASN A 590 29.45 -46.83 -15.77
CA ASN A 590 29.66 -45.70 -14.86
C ASN A 590 29.16 -44.41 -15.54
N PRO A 591 27.90 -44.02 -15.30
CA PRO A 591 27.29 -42.86 -15.96
C PRO A 591 27.99 -41.54 -15.62
N SER A 592 28.42 -41.32 -14.37
CA SER A 592 29.16 -40.09 -13.97
C SER A 592 30.47 -39.92 -14.75
N ALA A 593 31.24 -40.99 -14.89
CA ALA A 593 32.49 -40.99 -15.64
C ALA A 593 32.24 -40.78 -17.14
N PHE A 594 31.17 -41.38 -17.68
CA PHE A 594 30.78 -41.22 -19.06
C PHE A 594 30.37 -39.77 -19.38
N VAL A 595 29.53 -39.16 -18.54
CA VAL A 595 29.13 -37.75 -18.65
C VAL A 595 30.37 -36.84 -18.67
N THR A 596 31.27 -37.02 -17.70
CA THR A 596 32.49 -36.22 -17.59
C THR A 596 33.39 -36.38 -18.81
N ARG A 597 33.53 -37.62 -19.32
CA ARG A 597 34.31 -37.91 -20.53
C ARG A 597 33.68 -37.27 -21.77
N LYS A 598 32.36 -37.39 -21.95
CA LYS A 598 31.66 -36.84 -23.11
C LYS A 598 31.70 -35.31 -23.13
N LEU A 599 31.55 -34.66 -21.98
CA LEU A 599 31.75 -33.21 -21.89
C LEU A 599 33.17 -32.81 -22.28
N LYS A 600 34.20 -33.55 -21.83
CA LYS A 600 35.59 -33.29 -22.24
C LYS A 600 35.83 -33.52 -23.74
N GLU A 601 35.20 -34.54 -24.34
CA GLU A 601 35.25 -34.78 -25.78
C GLU A 601 34.63 -33.59 -26.55
N LEU A 602 33.45 -33.11 -26.14
CA LEU A 602 32.78 -31.95 -26.76
C LEU A 602 33.55 -30.64 -26.57
N MET A 603 34.30 -30.49 -25.48
CA MET A 603 35.25 -29.38 -25.31
C MET A 603 36.44 -29.48 -26.27
N MET A 604 37.00 -30.69 -26.47
CA MET A 604 38.12 -30.90 -27.39
C MET A 604 37.71 -30.72 -28.86
N GLU A 605 36.46 -31.05 -29.19
CA GLU A 605 35.87 -30.83 -30.51
C GLU A 605 35.53 -29.35 -30.78
N GLY A 606 35.64 -28.48 -29.75
CA GLY A 606 35.38 -27.04 -29.85
C GLY A 606 33.89 -26.67 -29.88
N THR A 607 33.01 -27.64 -29.62
CA THR A 607 31.55 -27.44 -29.58
C THR A 607 31.13 -26.68 -28.32
N ILE A 608 31.82 -26.94 -27.20
CA ILE A 608 31.71 -26.16 -25.96
C ILE A 608 32.96 -25.29 -25.83
N SER A 609 32.79 -23.97 -25.79
CA SER A 609 33.90 -23.06 -25.50
C SER A 609 34.52 -23.40 -24.13
N PRO A 610 35.85 -23.52 -24.01
CA PRO A 610 36.51 -23.75 -22.72
C PRO A 610 36.20 -22.68 -21.67
N ASP A 611 35.78 -21.48 -22.12
CA ASP A 611 35.32 -20.40 -21.23
C ASP A 611 33.97 -20.67 -20.58
N ALA A 612 33.15 -21.59 -21.10
CA ALA A 612 31.87 -21.97 -20.48
C ALA A 612 32.03 -22.85 -19.22
N LEU A 613 33.24 -23.39 -19.00
CA LEU A 613 33.54 -24.32 -17.90
C LEU A 613 34.54 -23.75 -16.89
N THR A 614 35.10 -22.57 -17.15
CA THR A 614 35.68 -21.79 -16.07
C THR A 614 34.53 -21.38 -15.14
N PRO A 615 34.64 -21.59 -13.81
CA PRO A 615 33.65 -21.04 -12.90
C PRO A 615 33.58 -19.55 -13.20
N THR A 616 32.42 -19.08 -13.66
CA THR A 616 32.18 -17.64 -13.85
C THR A 616 32.70 -16.96 -12.59
N PRO A 617 33.62 -15.98 -12.70
CA PRO A 617 34.25 -15.40 -11.54
C PRO A 617 33.14 -14.96 -10.59
N VAL A 618 33.12 -15.58 -9.40
CA VAL A 618 32.10 -15.31 -8.39
C VAL A 618 32.15 -13.80 -8.16
N SER A 619 31.07 -13.12 -8.54
CA SER A 619 31.02 -11.67 -8.43
C SER A 619 30.97 -11.35 -6.94
N VAL A 620 32.08 -10.84 -6.40
CA VAL A 620 32.15 -10.39 -5.01
C VAL A 620 31.68 -8.94 -4.96
N ILE A 621 30.55 -8.71 -4.31
CA ILE A 621 29.96 -7.38 -4.17
C ILE A 621 30.24 -6.85 -2.75
N PRO A 622 31.00 -5.75 -2.58
CA PRO A 622 31.17 -5.13 -1.28
C PRO A 622 29.90 -4.36 -0.90
N ILE A 623 29.41 -4.57 0.32
CA ILE A 623 28.17 -3.98 0.84
C ILE A 623 28.48 -3.37 2.20
N HIS A 624 28.00 -2.16 2.48
CA HIS A 624 28.16 -1.55 3.79
C HIS A 624 26.87 -1.65 4.59
N PHE A 625 26.95 -2.18 5.81
CA PHE A 625 25.80 -2.30 6.70
C PHE A 625 26.24 -2.10 8.16
N ASN A 626 25.53 -1.21 8.89
CA ASN A 626 25.85 -0.84 10.27
C ASN A 626 27.33 -0.46 10.49
N GLY A 627 27.94 0.23 9.53
CA GLY A 627 29.34 0.66 9.59
C GLY A 627 30.38 -0.43 9.31
N ALA A 628 29.97 -1.68 9.03
CA ALA A 628 30.84 -2.77 8.62
C ALA A 628 30.76 -3.01 7.10
N MET A 629 31.90 -3.32 6.47
CA MET A 629 31.96 -3.76 5.08
C MET A 629 31.80 -5.28 5.02
N LEU A 630 30.70 -5.75 4.45
CA LEU A 630 30.41 -7.14 4.16
C LEU A 630 30.81 -7.44 2.71
N THR A 631 31.28 -8.66 2.45
CA THR A 631 31.55 -9.13 1.08
C THR A 631 30.53 -10.20 0.72
N LEU A 632 29.64 -9.88 -0.21
CA LEU A 632 28.61 -10.82 -0.68
C LEU A 632 29.14 -11.59 -1.88
N GLN A 633 29.14 -12.92 -1.79
CA GLN A 633 29.48 -13.79 -2.91
C GLN A 633 28.23 -14.07 -3.74
N TRP A 634 28.16 -13.51 -4.94
CA TRP A 634 26.99 -13.64 -5.80
C TRP A 634 27.10 -14.87 -6.71
N PHE A 635 26.70 -16.03 -6.19
CA PHE A 635 26.64 -17.29 -6.94
C PHE A 635 25.37 -17.39 -7.79
N SER A 636 24.23 -17.10 -7.16
CA SER A 636 22.93 -16.96 -7.80
C SER A 636 22.16 -15.84 -7.12
N LYS A 637 21.17 -15.31 -7.82
CA LYS A 637 20.33 -14.23 -7.31
C LYS A 637 19.57 -14.66 -6.05
N GLU A 638 19.02 -15.86 -6.04
CA GLU A 638 18.24 -16.42 -4.92
C GLU A 638 19.11 -16.59 -3.68
N GLN A 639 20.32 -17.15 -3.85
CA GLN A 639 21.26 -17.36 -2.75
C GLN A 639 21.73 -16.02 -2.18
N ALA A 640 22.16 -15.10 -3.06
CA ALA A 640 22.69 -13.80 -2.66
C ALA A 640 21.64 -12.97 -1.90
N LEU A 641 20.39 -12.93 -2.38
CA LEU A 641 19.30 -12.22 -1.70
C LEU A 641 18.90 -12.92 -0.40
N GLY A 642 18.91 -14.27 -0.36
CA GLY A 642 18.69 -15.03 0.87
C GLY A 642 19.75 -14.76 1.95
N ASP A 643 21.03 -14.63 1.55
CA ASP A 643 22.13 -14.27 2.46
C ASP A 643 21.96 -12.85 3.00
N LEU A 644 21.47 -11.90 2.20
CA LEU A 644 21.17 -10.54 2.65
C LEU A 644 20.01 -10.47 3.62
N VAL A 645 18.98 -11.30 3.44
CA VAL A 645 17.86 -11.40 4.40
C VAL A 645 18.31 -12.05 5.71
N ARG A 646 19.06 -13.16 5.62
CA ARG A 646 19.60 -13.86 6.80
C ARG A 646 20.57 -13.00 7.61
N SER A 647 21.34 -12.15 6.96
CA SER A 647 22.25 -11.20 7.63
C SER A 647 21.54 -9.95 8.15
N GLY A 648 20.23 -9.80 7.92
CA GLY A 648 19.44 -8.66 8.36
C GLY A 648 19.73 -7.36 7.60
N VAL A 649 20.47 -7.44 6.49
CA VAL A 649 20.74 -6.29 5.61
C VAL A 649 19.46 -5.88 4.89
N LEU A 650 18.70 -6.86 4.38
CA LEU A 650 17.41 -6.67 3.72
C LEU A 650 16.29 -7.36 4.47
N ASP A 651 15.07 -6.85 4.34
CA ASP A 651 13.86 -7.55 4.74
C ASP A 651 13.33 -8.44 3.59
N GLU A 652 12.44 -9.37 3.91
CA GLU A 652 11.86 -10.30 2.93
C GLU A 652 11.13 -9.56 1.79
N GLY A 653 10.44 -8.45 2.10
CA GLY A 653 9.70 -7.67 1.11
C GLY A 653 10.60 -7.01 0.07
N SER A 654 11.71 -6.41 0.49
CA SER A 654 12.70 -5.79 -0.39
C SER A 654 13.48 -6.82 -1.20
N ALA A 655 13.79 -7.99 -0.63
CA ALA A 655 14.35 -9.12 -1.36
C ALA A 655 13.37 -9.62 -2.45
N ASP A 656 12.07 -9.73 -2.14
CA ASP A 656 11.03 -10.08 -3.11
C ASP A 656 10.91 -9.07 -4.28
N PHE A 657 11.16 -7.79 -4.01
CA PHE A 657 11.22 -6.78 -5.07
C PHE A 657 12.44 -7.00 -5.98
N LEU A 658 13.62 -7.26 -5.41
CA LEU A 658 14.83 -7.57 -6.18
C LEU A 658 14.69 -8.87 -6.95
N MET A 659 14.04 -9.90 -6.40
CA MET A 659 13.72 -11.16 -7.08
C MET A 659 12.95 -10.96 -8.39
N LYS A 660 12.17 -9.89 -8.52
CA LYS A 660 11.42 -9.53 -9.74
C LYS A 660 12.20 -8.69 -10.74
N ALA A 661 13.36 -8.15 -10.37
CA ALA A 661 14.23 -7.37 -11.26
C ALA A 661 15.05 -8.27 -12.21
N PRO A 662 15.55 -7.79 -13.35
CA PRO A 662 16.66 -8.44 -14.04
C PRO A 662 17.85 -8.65 -13.10
N GLU A 663 18.63 -9.73 -13.30
CA GLU A 663 19.74 -10.06 -12.39
C GLU A 663 20.79 -8.95 -12.33
N GLN A 664 21.11 -8.32 -13.46
CA GLN A 664 22.07 -7.22 -13.51
C GLN A 664 21.59 -6.02 -12.70
N ASP A 665 20.32 -5.61 -12.85
CA ASP A 665 19.74 -4.51 -12.07
C ASP A 665 19.77 -4.81 -10.57
N ALA A 666 19.50 -6.06 -10.19
CA ALA A 666 19.58 -6.47 -8.79
C ALA A 666 21.02 -6.38 -8.25
N LYS A 667 22.02 -6.81 -9.03
CA LYS A 667 23.44 -6.66 -8.69
C LYS A 667 23.83 -5.19 -8.54
N ASP A 668 23.43 -4.34 -9.48
CA ASP A 668 23.77 -2.91 -9.47
C ASP A 668 23.13 -2.19 -8.28
N ILE A 669 21.87 -2.49 -7.96
CA ILE A 669 21.20 -1.94 -6.77
C ILE A 669 21.92 -2.38 -5.49
N VAL A 670 22.24 -3.66 -5.36
CA VAL A 670 22.94 -4.17 -4.16
C VAL A 670 24.35 -3.60 -4.05
N ALA A 671 25.08 -3.47 -5.17
CA ALA A 671 26.40 -2.83 -5.20
C ALA A 671 26.35 -1.34 -4.84
N SER A 672 25.20 -0.68 -5.02
CA SER A 672 25.00 0.72 -4.63
C SER A 672 24.66 0.92 -3.14
N LEU A 673 24.62 -0.14 -2.34
CA LEU A 673 24.50 -0.06 -0.87
C LEU A 673 25.82 0.42 -0.23
N GLY A 674 26.06 1.72 -0.36
CA GLY A 674 27.20 2.42 0.21
C GLY A 674 27.09 2.68 1.71
N PRO A 675 28.18 3.16 2.35
CA PRO A 675 28.26 3.40 3.79
C PRO A 675 27.23 4.41 4.32
N ASP A 676 26.70 5.28 3.46
CA ASP A 676 25.71 6.30 3.82
C ASP A 676 24.27 5.76 3.87
N VAL A 677 24.03 4.51 3.44
CA VAL A 677 22.70 3.91 3.41
C VAL A 677 22.32 3.37 4.79
N ARG A 678 21.55 4.17 5.54
CA ARG A 678 21.08 3.79 6.90
C ARG A 678 20.03 2.67 6.92
N ASN A 679 19.21 2.56 5.88
CA ASN A 679 18.16 1.54 5.76
C ASN A 679 18.21 0.91 4.35
N PRO A 680 18.91 -0.23 4.19
CA PRO A 680 19.09 -0.87 2.90
C PRO A 680 17.77 -1.33 2.26
N SER A 681 16.82 -1.88 3.04
CA SER A 681 15.51 -2.32 2.52
C SER A 681 14.69 -1.19 1.90
N ALA A 682 14.67 -0.02 2.55
CA ALA A 682 14.00 1.17 2.04
C ALA A 682 14.68 1.72 0.79
N PHE A 683 16.02 1.72 0.77
CA PHE A 683 16.81 2.13 -0.39
C PHE A 683 16.56 1.24 -1.61
N VAL A 684 16.59 -0.08 -1.43
CA VAL A 684 16.27 -1.07 -2.47
C VAL A 684 14.86 -0.85 -3.02
N THR A 685 13.87 -0.68 -2.15
CA THR A 685 12.48 -0.46 -2.56
C THR A 685 12.33 0.84 -3.35
N ARG A 686 13.04 1.91 -2.96
CA ARG A 686 13.06 3.18 -3.68
C ARG A 686 13.71 3.01 -5.06
N LYS A 687 14.89 2.40 -5.15
CA LYS A 687 15.60 2.16 -6.43
C LYS A 687 14.78 1.30 -7.39
N MET A 688 14.10 0.28 -6.88
CA MET A 688 13.19 -0.55 -7.68
C MET A 688 11.98 0.24 -8.19
N LYS A 689 11.44 1.18 -7.41
CA LYS A 689 10.41 2.11 -7.90
C LYS A 689 10.97 3.04 -8.96
N GLU A 690 12.16 3.59 -8.77
CA GLU A 690 12.82 4.47 -9.76
C GLU A 690 13.00 3.77 -11.12
N LEU A 691 13.43 2.50 -11.12
CA LEU A 691 13.54 1.69 -12.34
C LEU A 691 12.18 1.44 -13.01
N ARG A 692 11.12 1.19 -12.23
CA ARG A 692 9.77 0.93 -12.78
C ARG A 692 9.06 2.18 -13.30
N TYR A 693 9.36 3.35 -12.75
CA TYR A 693 8.67 4.61 -13.08
C TYR A 693 9.47 5.54 -14.00
N GLY A 694 10.56 5.06 -14.60
CA GLY A 694 11.22 5.76 -15.71
C GLY A 694 11.88 7.10 -15.34
N GLY A 695 12.53 7.18 -14.18
CA GLY A 695 13.53 8.22 -13.90
C GLY A 695 13.05 9.69 -13.89
N GLN A 696 11.77 9.98 -13.63
CA GLN A 696 11.29 11.36 -13.45
C GLN A 696 11.09 11.71 -11.96
N GLN A 697 12.15 12.15 -11.29
CA GLN A 697 12.08 13.05 -10.14
C GLN A 697 13.32 13.98 -10.08
N PRO A 698 13.22 15.17 -9.45
CA PRO A 698 14.27 16.18 -9.45
C PRO A 698 15.46 15.73 -8.61
N GLU A 699 16.66 15.76 -9.21
CA GLU A 699 17.91 15.43 -8.53
C GLU A 699 18.26 16.48 -7.47
N HIS A 700 17.82 16.27 -6.24
CA HIS A 700 18.44 16.88 -5.06
C HIS A 700 19.24 15.81 -4.31
N GLY A 701 20.55 15.81 -4.55
CA GLY A 701 21.50 15.01 -3.76
C GLY A 701 22.49 14.19 -4.58
N LYS A 702 23.29 14.84 -5.45
CA LYS A 702 24.59 14.30 -5.83
C LYS A 702 25.71 15.15 -5.23
N SER A 703 26.70 14.43 -4.73
CA SER A 703 27.91 14.82 -4.02
C SER A 703 28.63 16.07 -4.59
N LEU A 704 29.04 16.96 -3.68
CA LEU A 704 29.82 18.20 -3.88
C LEU A 704 31.30 17.94 -4.25
N ALA A 705 31.56 17.09 -5.24
CA ALA A 705 32.91 16.87 -5.74
C ALA A 705 32.99 17.28 -7.21
N SER A 706 33.63 18.44 -7.46
CA SER A 706 33.91 19.10 -8.75
C SER A 706 32.83 20.04 -9.31
N LEU A 707 32.46 21.08 -8.55
CA LEU A 707 31.93 22.30 -9.16
C LEU A 707 33.07 23.03 -9.88
N GLN A 708 33.04 23.06 -11.21
CA GLN A 708 33.91 23.94 -11.99
C GLN A 708 33.26 25.33 -12.05
N THR A 709 33.87 26.30 -11.39
CA THR A 709 33.46 27.71 -11.49
C THR A 709 34.10 28.32 -12.73
N LEU A 710 33.29 28.87 -13.62
CA LEU A 710 33.74 29.48 -14.87
C LEU A 710 33.64 31.01 -14.73
N VAL A 711 34.73 31.72 -15.03
CA VAL A 711 34.75 33.20 -15.01
C VAL A 711 34.52 33.69 -16.43
N VAL A 712 33.40 34.38 -16.66
CA VAL A 712 33.03 35.00 -17.93
C VAL A 712 33.12 36.52 -17.77
N HIS A 713 33.73 37.23 -18.71
CA HIS A 713 33.79 38.69 -18.69
C HIS A 713 32.70 39.27 -19.58
N HIS A 714 31.79 40.07 -19.02
CA HIS A 714 30.78 40.80 -19.78
C HIS A 714 30.94 42.30 -19.52
N ASN A 715 31.09 43.09 -20.59
CA ASN A 715 31.38 44.53 -20.50
C ASN A 715 32.57 44.89 -19.59
N GLY A 716 33.61 44.03 -19.59
CA GLY A 716 34.82 44.22 -18.77
C GLY A 716 34.68 43.80 -17.30
N VAL A 717 33.49 43.40 -16.84
CA VAL A 717 33.28 42.93 -15.47
C VAL A 717 33.36 41.39 -15.42
N PRO A 718 34.24 40.79 -14.59
CA PRO A 718 34.28 39.35 -14.40
C PRO A 718 33.03 38.89 -13.65
N MET A 719 32.40 37.83 -14.17
CA MET A 719 31.23 37.19 -13.62
C MET A 719 31.52 35.70 -13.46
N THR A 720 31.37 35.20 -12.25
CA THR A 720 31.45 33.77 -11.96
C THR A 720 30.11 33.09 -12.25
N LEU A 721 30.20 31.94 -12.93
CA LEU A 721 29.10 31.02 -13.20
C LEU A 721 29.44 29.66 -12.62
N ASP A 722 28.44 29.05 -11.99
CA ASP A 722 28.54 27.66 -11.54
C ASP A 722 28.15 26.76 -12.72
N TRP A 723 29.12 25.99 -13.24
CA TRP A 723 28.92 25.16 -14.42
C TRP A 723 28.49 23.75 -14.05
N PHE A 724 27.22 23.42 -14.29
CA PHE A 724 26.71 22.04 -14.15
C PHE A 724 26.34 21.42 -15.50
N SER A 725 25.83 22.21 -16.45
CA SER A 725 25.55 21.81 -17.83
C SER A 725 25.57 23.01 -18.77
N ALA A 726 25.72 22.76 -20.08
CA ALA A 726 25.72 23.81 -21.09
C ALA A 726 24.40 24.59 -21.11
N GLU A 727 23.25 23.91 -21.01
CA GLU A 727 21.92 24.53 -21.01
C GLU A 727 21.71 25.45 -19.80
N GLN A 728 22.18 25.06 -18.61
CA GLN A 728 22.08 25.91 -17.43
C GLN A 728 23.01 27.13 -17.52
N ALA A 729 24.23 26.95 -18.02
CA ALA A 729 25.16 28.06 -18.22
C ALA A 729 24.60 29.07 -19.24
N ILE A 730 24.02 28.59 -20.34
CA ILE A 730 23.33 29.43 -21.32
C ILE A 730 22.13 30.15 -20.69
N GLY A 731 21.31 29.45 -19.89
CA GLY A 731 20.20 30.07 -19.16
C GLY A 731 20.64 31.13 -18.15
N GLN A 732 21.76 30.92 -17.45
CA GLN A 732 22.34 31.91 -16.54
C GLN A 732 22.90 33.13 -17.29
N LEU A 733 23.51 32.91 -18.46
CA LEU A 733 24.00 33.99 -19.31
C LEU A 733 22.85 34.79 -19.93
N ALA A 734 21.82 34.14 -20.45
CA ALA A 734 20.64 34.78 -21.02
C ALA A 734 19.83 35.56 -19.97
N SER A 735 19.57 34.96 -18.79
CA SER A 735 18.86 35.65 -17.70
C SER A 735 19.61 36.87 -17.14
N ARG A 736 20.93 36.91 -17.30
CA ARG A 736 21.78 38.05 -16.94
C ARG A 736 22.02 39.03 -18.10
N GLY A 737 21.35 38.82 -19.24
CA GLY A 737 21.46 39.68 -20.42
C GLY A 737 22.83 39.65 -21.09
N VAL A 738 23.60 38.58 -20.90
CA VAL A 738 24.90 38.37 -21.55
C VAL A 738 24.72 37.72 -22.93
N LEU A 739 23.68 36.91 -23.10
CA LEU A 739 23.25 36.33 -24.38
C LEU A 739 21.84 36.84 -24.71
N ASP A 740 21.59 37.12 -25.99
CA ASP A 740 20.25 37.39 -26.51
C ASP A 740 19.59 36.10 -27.02
N GLU A 741 18.30 36.15 -27.36
CA GLU A 741 17.55 34.97 -27.85
C GLU A 741 18.06 34.40 -29.18
N GLY A 742 18.90 35.12 -29.92
CA GLY A 742 19.49 34.68 -31.18
C GLY A 742 20.87 34.03 -31.06
N SER A 743 21.49 34.16 -29.88
CA SER A 743 22.84 33.67 -29.54
C SER A 743 22.78 32.36 -28.76
#